data_AF-A0A3S4VGJ7-F1
#
_entry.id   AF-A0A3S4VGJ7-F1
#
_cell.length_a   1.000
_cell.length_b   1.000
_cell.length_c   1.000
_cell.angle_alpha   90.00
_cell.angle_beta   90.00
_cell.angle_gamma   90.00
#
_symmetry.space_group_name_H-M   'P 1'
#
loop_
_entity.id
_entity.type
_entity.pdbx_description
1 polymer ?
#
loop_
_entity_poly.entity_id
_entity_poly.type
_entity_poly.pdbx_seq_one_letter_code
_entity_poly.pdbx_strand_id
1 'polypeptide(L)'
;MTDTKGAVASTRLSNGKVISYALGDVANNLTFMMTSMFLVVYMTDLAGISAGVAGAIYGVTKFWAGITDLTAGQTVDRFDTRWGRLRPWILFGSAPLAIVFVALFSVPAGIAGTTMAIVWILLFDAAYQLAYSFVNIPYGSLSSALTQDPVDRSRLSGARSIASSLSGVLLAFAVAPQFQDTAADGIRQKFMITTLILGAIAVILYLICFKNTKEVVERPQQKVTLRSTLKTVRANKPLLVLCSGAMFLLAGMFTMSAVALFYARDVLGNAGWYAFLQLAQTLGSIVIASAVPTITVRLGKRKGYMLGGAVTVLAFVIMYFAPGGSLVAGIIAWFVYGMGVGGTNALMFSMQADTVDYGEWKTGTRSEGGSYSILSFIRKVGQGIGGWAGAALIGAFGYNSQAAVQTEQAIEGIRIATGALPAVLTFIAILIMSRYPLGLEEHSQIVRELNERRTKKAVTEMAGMSEGEVKTTEVGDGRTMRLRKKGEAVPPIVTVFGQSGAGASVIGPMLARELAVPYVGQKFSSEELALVDREALVSDSGFDRWLRSVEHAGAQDSTMALGASEEQNFQVAAENTRNVLAEVANGGVVHGRNGAYVLHHAVGAIHVRLIAPKPKRIERIMHRWGLNPTEATAQLEAEDRLRAEMSRHLYQWDPNNDAYYDLVINTGSITYEQVVEAIAELYRSKYPENQPDPTVDTGEIPLPPYPAEAHREGSEEDVLK
;
A
#
# COMPACT_ATOMS: atom_id res chain seq x y z
N MET A 1 42.00 -12.34 0.63
CA MET A 1 41.16 -11.18 0.99
C MET A 1 40.64 -10.61 -0.32
N THR A 2 39.47 -11.08 -0.76
CA THR A 2 38.83 -10.64 -2.00
C THR A 2 37.40 -10.26 -1.65
N ASP A 3 37.18 -8.95 -1.65
CA ASP A 3 35.94 -8.25 -1.34
C ASP A 3 34.99 -8.44 -2.52
N THR A 4 34.08 -9.41 -2.41
CA THR A 4 32.93 -9.55 -3.33
C THR A 4 31.73 -8.95 -2.62
N LYS A 5 31.57 -7.63 -2.72
CA LYS A 5 30.27 -6.98 -2.60
C LYS A 5 29.40 -7.52 -3.73
N GLY A 6 28.71 -8.62 -3.46
CA GLY A 6 27.71 -9.17 -4.35
C GLY A 6 26.67 -8.11 -4.64
N ALA A 7 26.64 -7.65 -5.89
CA ALA A 7 25.44 -7.06 -6.45
C ALA A 7 24.30 -8.04 -6.18
N VAL A 8 23.35 -7.65 -5.33
CA VAL A 8 22.12 -8.42 -5.15
C VAL A 8 21.38 -8.29 -6.48
N ALA A 9 21.64 -9.22 -7.40
CA ALA A 9 20.72 -9.47 -8.50
C ALA A 9 19.34 -9.64 -7.86
N SER A 10 18.42 -8.74 -8.18
CA SER A 10 17.05 -8.74 -7.64
C SER A 10 16.30 -9.93 -8.24
N THR A 11 16.58 -11.13 -7.73
CA THR A 11 15.91 -12.34 -8.17
C THR A 11 14.46 -12.26 -7.68
N ARG A 12 13.53 -11.94 -8.58
CA ARG A 12 12.08 -11.87 -8.30
C ARG A 12 11.63 -13.12 -7.54
N LEU A 13 10.74 -12.95 -6.57
CA LEU A 13 10.11 -14.04 -5.85
C LEU A 13 9.38 -14.97 -6.81
N SER A 14 9.69 -16.26 -6.73
CA SER A 14 8.99 -17.26 -7.53
C SER A 14 7.51 -17.34 -7.16
N ASN A 15 6.66 -17.64 -8.15
CA ASN A 15 5.21 -17.76 -7.96
C ASN A 15 4.87 -18.77 -6.85
N GLY A 16 5.64 -19.85 -6.72
CA GLY A 16 5.44 -20.85 -5.66
C GLY A 16 5.63 -20.28 -4.24
N LYS A 17 6.56 -19.34 -4.04
CA LYS A 17 6.74 -18.67 -2.74
C LYS A 17 5.60 -17.70 -2.45
N VAL A 18 5.12 -16.97 -3.47
CA VAL A 18 3.97 -16.04 -3.34
C VAL A 18 2.70 -16.81 -2.96
N ILE A 19 2.42 -17.93 -3.66
CA ILE A 19 1.28 -18.80 -3.35
C ILE A 19 1.41 -19.40 -1.95
N SER A 20 2.60 -19.90 -1.58
CA SER A 20 2.82 -20.47 -0.25
C SER A 20 2.61 -19.44 0.87
N TYR A 21 3.03 -18.19 0.65
CA TYR A 21 2.75 -17.09 1.56
C TYR A 21 1.24 -16.84 1.68
N ALA A 22 0.52 -16.75 0.56
CA ALA A 22 -0.93 -16.53 0.54
C ALA A 22 -1.73 -17.67 1.21
N LEU A 23 -1.26 -18.93 1.12
CA LEU A 23 -1.88 -20.06 1.84
C LEU A 23 -1.82 -19.90 3.37
N GLY A 24 -0.78 -19.25 3.90
CA GLY A 24 -0.75 -18.88 5.32
C GLY A 24 -1.85 -17.87 5.69
N ASP A 25 -2.23 -16.99 4.76
CA ASP A 25 -3.35 -16.08 4.97
C ASP A 25 -4.69 -16.79 4.94
N VAL A 26 -4.86 -17.75 4.03
CA VAL A 26 -6.05 -18.62 4.02
C VAL A 26 -6.21 -19.26 5.40
N ALA A 27 -5.14 -19.81 5.97
CA ALA A 27 -5.17 -20.41 7.31
C ALA A 27 -5.61 -19.42 8.41
N ASN A 28 -5.07 -18.20 8.39
CA ASN A 28 -5.47 -17.14 9.33
C ASN A 28 -6.95 -16.76 9.15
N ASN A 29 -7.40 -16.56 7.91
CA ASN A 29 -8.76 -16.13 7.61
C ASN A 29 -9.79 -17.22 7.91
N LEU A 30 -9.46 -18.51 7.70
CA LEU A 30 -10.36 -19.61 8.02
C LEU A 30 -10.79 -19.58 9.49
N THR A 31 -9.87 -19.33 10.42
CA THR A 31 -10.22 -19.25 11.85
C THR A 31 -10.81 -17.89 12.24
N PHE A 32 -10.27 -16.80 11.71
CA PHE A 32 -10.70 -15.43 12.06
C PHE A 32 -12.10 -15.12 11.54
N MET A 33 -12.37 -15.45 10.28
CA MET A 33 -13.69 -15.24 9.67
C MET A 33 -14.72 -16.19 10.29
N MET A 34 -14.33 -17.41 10.67
CA MET A 34 -15.21 -18.31 11.40
C MET A 34 -15.69 -17.68 12.71
N THR A 35 -14.76 -17.10 13.46
CA THR A 35 -15.08 -16.40 14.71
C THR A 35 -15.90 -15.12 14.45
N SER A 36 -15.59 -14.37 13.40
CA SER A 36 -16.31 -13.11 13.11
C SER A 36 -17.72 -13.32 12.55
N MET A 37 -17.94 -14.34 11.72
CA MET A 37 -19.20 -14.57 11.00
C MET A 37 -20.14 -15.53 11.76
N PHE A 38 -19.58 -16.50 12.51
CA PHE A 38 -20.36 -17.63 13.04
C PHE A 38 -20.31 -17.79 14.56
N LEU A 39 -19.44 -17.09 15.30
CA LEU A 39 -19.34 -17.29 16.76
C LEU A 39 -20.63 -16.86 17.48
N VAL A 40 -21.21 -15.71 17.14
CA VAL A 40 -22.42 -15.20 17.83
C VAL A 40 -23.60 -16.15 17.64
N VAL A 41 -23.86 -16.57 16.40
CA VAL A 41 -24.91 -17.54 16.08
C VAL A 41 -24.64 -18.93 16.66
N TYR A 42 -23.38 -19.37 16.74
CA TYR A 42 -23.02 -20.58 17.46
C TYR A 42 -23.34 -20.49 18.96
N MET A 43 -22.96 -19.37 19.60
CA MET A 43 -23.25 -19.11 21.01
C MET A 43 -24.75 -19.18 21.29
N THR A 44 -25.57 -18.57 20.41
CA THR A 44 -27.01 -18.52 20.61
C THR A 44 -27.73 -19.81 20.28
N ASP A 45 -27.40 -20.42 19.15
CA ASP A 45 -28.25 -21.46 18.56
C ASP A 45 -27.78 -22.87 18.88
N LEU A 46 -26.46 -23.07 19.06
CA LEU A 46 -25.90 -24.38 19.42
C LEU A 46 -25.56 -24.46 20.91
N ALA A 47 -24.94 -23.41 21.47
CA ALA A 47 -24.52 -23.39 22.87
C ALA A 47 -25.62 -22.91 23.84
N GLY A 48 -26.73 -22.36 23.32
CA GLY A 48 -27.90 -21.97 24.11
C GLY A 48 -27.69 -20.72 24.99
N ILE A 49 -26.76 -19.84 24.61
CA ILE A 49 -26.45 -18.61 25.34
C ILE A 49 -27.30 -17.47 24.78
N SER A 50 -27.92 -16.64 25.64
CA SER A 50 -28.69 -15.50 25.14
C SER A 50 -27.85 -14.54 24.29
N ALA A 51 -28.46 -13.91 23.28
CA ALA A 51 -27.75 -13.00 22.37
C ALA A 51 -27.08 -11.82 23.09
N GLY A 52 -27.67 -11.31 24.17
CA GLY A 52 -27.07 -10.26 24.99
C GLY A 52 -25.76 -10.70 25.66
N VAL A 53 -25.73 -11.91 26.22
CA VAL A 53 -24.51 -12.48 26.83
C VAL A 53 -23.48 -12.82 25.75
N ALA A 54 -23.91 -13.39 24.64
CA ALA A 54 -23.06 -13.68 23.49
C ALA A 54 -22.36 -12.41 22.97
N GLY A 55 -23.10 -11.29 22.88
CA GLY A 55 -22.54 -9.98 22.57
C GLY A 55 -21.51 -9.51 23.59
N ALA A 56 -21.81 -9.63 24.89
CA ALA A 56 -20.88 -9.25 25.96
C ALA A 56 -19.56 -10.04 25.91
N ILE A 57 -19.63 -11.36 25.69
CA ILE A 57 -18.45 -12.20 25.48
C ILE A 57 -17.64 -11.67 24.30
N TYR A 58 -18.29 -11.48 23.14
CA TYR A 58 -17.63 -10.99 21.93
C TYR A 58 -16.93 -9.63 22.15
N GLY A 59 -17.59 -8.69 22.83
CA GLY A 59 -17.01 -7.38 23.13
C GLY A 59 -15.77 -7.47 24.03
N VAL A 60 -15.86 -8.25 25.12
CA VAL A 60 -14.75 -8.45 26.08
C VAL A 60 -13.56 -9.14 25.41
N THR A 61 -13.80 -10.19 24.63
CA THR A 61 -12.72 -10.96 24.00
C THR A 61 -12.05 -10.20 22.86
N LYS A 62 -12.76 -9.31 22.16
CA LYS A 62 -12.15 -8.39 21.18
C LYS A 62 -11.29 -7.32 21.83
N PHE A 63 -11.69 -6.80 22.99
CA PHE A 63 -10.82 -5.93 23.78
C PHE A 63 -9.55 -6.65 24.24
N TRP A 64 -9.71 -7.88 24.76
CA TRP A 64 -8.60 -8.78 25.08
C TRP A 64 -7.67 -9.03 23.89
N ALA A 65 -8.23 -9.27 22.69
CA ALA A 65 -7.46 -9.43 21.46
C ALA A 65 -6.59 -8.21 21.13
N GLY A 66 -7.03 -7.00 21.50
CA GLY A 66 -6.23 -5.79 21.41
C GLY A 66 -4.97 -5.85 22.27
N ILE A 67 -5.11 -6.32 23.51
CA ILE A 67 -4.00 -6.49 24.46
C ILE A 67 -3.05 -7.60 23.98
N THR A 68 -3.58 -8.74 23.57
CA THR A 68 -2.76 -9.89 23.14
C THR A 68 -1.89 -9.55 21.93
N ASP A 69 -2.39 -8.77 20.98
CA ASP A 69 -1.56 -8.33 19.85
C ASP A 69 -0.37 -7.46 20.28
N LEU A 70 -0.57 -6.54 21.22
CA LEU A 70 0.53 -5.73 21.74
C LEU A 70 1.58 -6.62 22.42
N THR A 71 1.14 -7.61 23.19
CA THR A 71 2.07 -8.56 23.84
C THR A 71 2.79 -9.45 22.84
N ALA A 72 2.09 -9.96 21.81
CA ALA A 72 2.66 -10.81 20.78
C ALA A 72 3.69 -10.03 19.96
N GLY A 73 3.38 -8.80 19.53
CA GLY A 73 4.34 -7.95 18.81
C GLY A 73 5.64 -7.73 19.60
N GLN A 74 5.54 -7.37 20.88
CA GLN A 74 6.73 -7.15 21.72
C GLN A 74 7.53 -8.42 22.02
N THR A 75 6.89 -9.58 22.01
CA THR A 75 7.50 -10.87 22.35
C THR A 75 8.20 -11.47 21.14
N VAL A 76 7.53 -11.48 19.98
CA VAL A 76 8.05 -12.03 18.72
C VAL A 76 9.37 -11.36 18.33
N ASP A 77 9.50 -10.06 18.58
CA ASP A 77 10.70 -9.29 18.24
C ASP A 77 11.95 -9.63 19.10
N ARG A 78 11.80 -10.42 20.18
CA ARG A 78 12.90 -10.72 21.12
C ARG A 78 13.63 -12.04 20.86
N PHE A 79 13.12 -12.93 20.01
CA PHE A 79 13.63 -14.28 19.87
C PHE A 79 14.16 -14.57 18.46
N ASP A 80 15.48 -14.67 18.32
CA ASP A 80 16.10 -15.18 17.11
C ASP A 80 16.40 -16.68 17.25
N THR A 81 15.97 -17.48 16.27
CA THR A 81 16.16 -18.93 16.27
C THR A 81 16.81 -19.40 14.97
N ARG A 82 17.26 -20.67 14.94
CA ARG A 82 17.80 -21.30 13.72
C ARG A 82 16.82 -21.36 12.54
N TRP A 83 15.52 -21.22 12.78
CA TRP A 83 14.49 -21.25 11.73
C TRP A 83 14.09 -19.86 11.24
N GLY A 84 14.72 -18.80 11.76
CA GLY A 84 14.30 -17.41 11.61
C GLY A 84 13.66 -16.89 12.89
N ARG A 85 13.24 -15.62 12.87
CA ARG A 85 12.58 -14.96 14.01
C ARG A 85 11.07 -15.16 13.99
N LEU A 86 10.46 -15.06 12.81
CA LEU A 86 9.01 -15.04 12.63
C LEU A 86 8.43 -16.44 12.41
N ARG A 87 9.11 -17.26 11.62
CA ARG A 87 8.64 -18.61 11.23
C ARG A 87 8.40 -19.60 12.38
N PRO A 88 9.19 -19.64 13.47
CA PRO A 88 8.92 -20.55 14.59
C PRO A 88 7.53 -20.38 15.19
N TRP A 89 7.03 -19.14 15.25
CA TRP A 89 5.70 -18.83 15.77
C TRP A 89 4.59 -19.40 14.90
N ILE A 90 4.79 -19.45 13.57
CA ILE A 90 3.85 -20.09 12.65
C ILE A 90 3.89 -21.61 12.83
N LEU A 91 5.08 -22.20 12.96
CA LEU A 91 5.26 -23.65 13.09
C LEU A 91 4.68 -24.19 14.41
N PHE A 92 5.07 -23.57 15.54
CA PHE A 92 4.69 -24.06 16.87
C PHE A 92 3.39 -23.46 17.36
N GLY A 93 2.97 -22.30 16.84
CA GLY A 93 1.70 -21.66 17.20
C GLY A 93 0.49 -22.20 16.44
N SER A 94 0.67 -22.78 15.24
CA SER A 94 -0.45 -23.29 14.43
C SER A 94 -1.26 -24.39 15.12
N ALA A 95 -0.60 -25.35 15.76
CA ALA A 95 -1.26 -26.47 16.42
C ALA A 95 -2.03 -26.05 17.69
N PRO A 96 -1.45 -25.27 18.63
CA PRO A 96 -2.20 -24.68 19.74
C PRO A 96 -3.40 -23.85 19.27
N LEU A 97 -3.21 -23.02 18.23
CA LEU A 97 -4.29 -22.23 17.64
C LEU A 97 -5.44 -23.12 17.15
N ALA A 98 -5.14 -24.20 16.40
CA ALA A 98 -6.15 -25.12 15.90
C ALA A 98 -6.86 -25.88 17.02
N ILE A 99 -6.15 -26.32 18.06
CA ILE A 99 -6.74 -27.03 19.21
C ILE A 99 -7.72 -26.11 19.94
N VAL A 100 -7.31 -24.88 20.23
CA VAL A 100 -8.14 -23.89 20.94
C VAL A 100 -9.32 -23.46 20.07
N PHE A 101 -9.13 -23.30 18.77
CA PHE A 101 -10.19 -23.03 17.80
C PHE A 101 -11.25 -24.14 17.78
N VAL A 102 -10.85 -25.41 17.72
CA VAL A 102 -11.79 -26.54 17.78
C VAL A 102 -12.51 -26.56 19.13
N ALA A 103 -11.79 -26.36 20.24
CA ALA A 103 -12.37 -26.34 21.57
C ALA A 103 -13.42 -25.22 21.76
N LEU A 104 -13.17 -24.04 21.19
CA LEU A 104 -14.11 -22.90 21.20
C LEU A 104 -15.47 -23.29 20.62
N PHE A 105 -15.48 -24.03 19.51
CA PHE A 105 -16.70 -24.46 18.81
C PHE A 105 -17.19 -25.86 19.22
N SER A 106 -16.67 -26.42 20.31
CA SER A 106 -17.00 -27.77 20.81
C SER A 106 -17.54 -27.73 22.24
N VAL A 107 -18.52 -26.87 22.52
CA VAL A 107 -19.20 -26.84 23.82
C VAL A 107 -19.86 -28.20 24.10
N PRO A 108 -19.51 -28.88 25.20
CA PRO A 108 -20.12 -30.17 25.55
C PRO A 108 -21.64 -30.06 25.72
N ALA A 109 -22.38 -31.03 25.18
CA ALA A 109 -23.84 -31.01 25.18
C ALA A 109 -24.45 -30.91 26.59
N GLY A 110 -23.81 -31.50 27.60
CA GLY A 110 -24.27 -31.50 28.98
C GLY A 110 -24.12 -30.16 29.72
N ILE A 111 -23.36 -29.19 29.17
CA ILE A 111 -23.22 -27.85 29.76
C ILE A 111 -23.88 -26.75 28.93
N ALA A 112 -24.42 -27.07 27.75
CA ALA A 112 -25.10 -26.10 26.90
C ALA A 112 -26.29 -25.45 27.64
N GLY A 113 -26.48 -24.14 27.45
CA GLY A 113 -27.50 -23.36 28.15
C GLY A 113 -27.20 -23.05 29.62
N THR A 114 -26.07 -23.52 30.16
CA THR A 114 -25.68 -23.27 31.56
C THR A 114 -24.60 -22.19 31.68
N THR A 115 -24.39 -21.67 32.89
CA THR A 115 -23.26 -20.77 33.20
C THR A 115 -21.91 -21.39 32.83
N MET A 116 -21.77 -22.71 32.83
CA MET A 116 -20.53 -23.38 32.42
C MET A 116 -20.26 -23.25 30.93
N ALA A 117 -21.29 -23.18 30.06
CA ALA A 117 -21.09 -22.88 28.63
C ALA A 117 -20.57 -21.45 28.42
N ILE A 118 -21.06 -20.48 29.20
CA ILE A 118 -20.56 -19.10 29.18
C ILE A 118 -19.07 -19.06 29.54
N VAL A 119 -18.70 -19.73 30.64
CA VAL A 119 -17.29 -19.80 31.09
C VAL A 119 -16.41 -20.50 30.06
N TRP A 120 -16.88 -21.60 29.48
CA TRP A 120 -16.17 -22.35 28.43
C TRP A 120 -15.84 -21.46 27.23
N ILE A 121 -16.86 -20.81 26.65
CA ILE A 121 -16.68 -19.99 25.45
C ILE A 121 -15.80 -18.78 25.76
N LEU A 122 -16.01 -18.10 26.89
CA LEU A 122 -15.18 -16.96 27.29
C LEU A 122 -13.70 -17.36 27.40
N LEU A 123 -13.41 -18.50 28.03
CA LEU A 123 -12.05 -18.99 28.22
C LEU A 123 -11.39 -19.38 26.90
N PHE A 124 -12.06 -20.18 26.06
CA PHE A 124 -11.50 -20.64 24.80
C PHE A 124 -11.45 -19.54 23.73
N ASP A 125 -12.36 -18.56 23.75
CA ASP A 125 -12.27 -17.39 22.87
C ASP A 125 -11.10 -16.50 23.31
N ALA A 126 -10.92 -16.23 24.61
CA ALA A 126 -9.75 -15.49 25.10
C ALA A 126 -8.42 -16.21 24.77
N ALA A 127 -8.37 -17.53 24.92
CA ALA A 127 -7.21 -18.33 24.51
C ALA A 127 -7.00 -18.33 23.00
N TYR A 128 -8.08 -18.36 22.21
CA TYR A 128 -8.03 -18.30 20.75
C TYR A 128 -7.42 -16.98 20.31
N GLN A 129 -7.89 -15.85 20.85
CA GLN A 129 -7.38 -14.53 20.53
C GLN A 129 -5.88 -14.41 20.83
N LEU A 130 -5.43 -14.96 21.97
CA LEU A 130 -4.01 -15.01 22.32
C LEU A 130 -3.21 -15.83 21.29
N ALA A 131 -3.60 -17.07 21.03
CA ALA A 131 -2.92 -17.94 20.08
C ALA A 131 -2.91 -17.34 18.67
N TYR A 132 -4.02 -16.74 18.24
CA TYR A 132 -4.17 -16.10 16.96
C TYR A 132 -3.22 -14.91 16.82
N SER A 133 -3.09 -14.05 17.83
CA SER A 133 -2.13 -12.93 17.83
C SER A 133 -0.70 -13.41 17.60
N PHE A 134 -0.30 -14.49 18.28
CA PHE A 134 1.05 -15.05 18.18
C PHE A 134 1.34 -15.73 16.83
N VAL A 135 0.34 -16.07 16.04
CA VAL A 135 0.52 -16.61 14.68
C VAL A 135 0.38 -15.52 13.62
N ASN A 136 -0.64 -14.66 13.76
CA ASN A 136 -1.01 -13.68 12.75
C ASN A 136 -0.01 -12.50 12.66
N ILE A 137 0.53 -12.01 13.78
CA ILE A 137 1.49 -10.90 13.76
C ILE A 137 2.82 -11.29 13.08
N PRO A 138 3.45 -12.42 13.43
CA PRO A 138 4.64 -12.88 12.72
C PRO A 138 4.38 -13.15 11.25
N TYR A 139 3.22 -13.77 10.93
CA TYR A 139 2.82 -14.02 9.55
C TYR A 139 2.68 -12.73 8.73
N GLY A 140 1.97 -11.72 9.25
CA GLY A 140 1.81 -10.42 8.58
C GLY A 140 3.14 -9.72 8.36
N SER A 141 4.07 -9.85 9.33
CA SER A 141 5.42 -9.30 9.25
C SER A 141 6.35 -10.05 8.28
N LEU A 142 6.01 -11.28 7.90
CA LEU A 142 6.87 -12.11 7.06
C LEU A 142 7.02 -11.55 5.64
N SER A 143 6.01 -10.85 5.11
CA SER A 143 6.03 -10.21 3.79
C SER A 143 7.29 -9.36 3.54
N SER A 144 7.63 -8.51 4.51
CA SER A 144 8.79 -7.61 4.45
C SER A 144 10.11 -8.27 4.89
N ALA A 145 10.05 -9.47 5.48
CA ALA A 145 11.24 -10.30 5.73
C ALA A 145 11.59 -11.22 4.54
N LEU A 146 10.65 -11.45 3.62
CA LEU A 146 10.84 -12.23 2.40
C LEU A 146 11.50 -11.42 1.27
N THR A 147 11.19 -10.12 1.15
CA THR A 147 11.71 -9.28 0.08
C THR A 147 11.70 -7.78 0.44
N GLN A 148 12.62 -7.04 -0.16
CA GLN A 148 12.62 -5.57 -0.23
C GLN A 148 12.18 -5.06 -1.60
N ASP A 149 11.94 -5.93 -2.58
CA ASP A 149 11.49 -5.55 -3.91
C ASP A 149 10.03 -5.05 -3.89
N PRO A 150 9.73 -3.85 -4.41
CA PRO A 150 8.37 -3.29 -4.37
C PRO A 150 7.35 -4.12 -5.15
N VAL A 151 7.75 -4.68 -6.31
CA VAL A 151 6.86 -5.47 -7.16
C VAL A 151 6.49 -6.76 -6.45
N ASP A 152 7.47 -7.45 -5.87
CA ASP A 152 7.17 -8.66 -5.13
C ASP A 152 6.38 -8.41 -3.84
N ARG A 153 6.59 -7.28 -3.14
CA ARG A 153 5.74 -6.88 -2.01
C ARG A 153 4.30 -6.67 -2.43
N SER A 154 4.08 -6.01 -3.57
CA SER A 154 2.75 -5.86 -4.15
C SER A 154 2.12 -7.23 -4.43
N ARG A 155 2.84 -8.13 -5.11
CA ARG A 155 2.36 -9.48 -5.45
C ARG A 155 2.00 -10.30 -4.22
N LEU A 156 2.82 -10.25 -3.16
CA LEU A 156 2.52 -10.91 -1.89
C LEU A 156 1.22 -10.38 -1.27
N SER A 157 1.03 -9.07 -1.31
CA SER A 157 -0.15 -8.43 -0.72
C SER A 157 -1.43 -8.65 -1.53
N GLY A 158 -1.32 -8.63 -2.86
CA GLY A 158 -2.41 -8.96 -3.76
C GLY A 158 -2.85 -10.41 -3.63
N ALA A 159 -1.91 -11.35 -3.60
CA ALA A 159 -2.19 -12.77 -3.39
C ALA A 159 -2.88 -13.01 -2.04
N ARG A 160 -2.43 -12.32 -0.98
CA ARG A 160 -3.06 -12.34 0.36
C ARG A 160 -4.52 -11.89 0.31
N SER A 161 -4.78 -10.80 -0.38
CA SER A 161 -6.12 -10.21 -0.50
C SER A 161 -7.11 -11.12 -1.24
N ILE A 162 -6.64 -11.76 -2.33
CA ILE A 162 -7.42 -12.77 -3.07
C ILE A 162 -7.69 -13.98 -2.17
N ALA A 163 -6.68 -14.46 -1.45
CA ALA A 163 -6.79 -15.56 -0.50
C ALA A 163 -7.82 -15.27 0.61
N SER A 164 -7.78 -14.09 1.24
CA SER A 164 -8.76 -13.66 2.24
C SER A 164 -10.19 -13.62 1.68
N SER A 165 -10.37 -13.02 0.50
CA SER A 165 -11.69 -12.90 -0.15
C SER A 165 -12.29 -14.26 -0.50
N LEU A 166 -11.48 -15.16 -1.06
CA LEU A 166 -11.91 -16.52 -1.38
C LEU A 166 -12.21 -17.34 -0.12
N SER A 167 -11.40 -17.18 0.92
CA SER A 167 -11.60 -17.86 2.20
C SER A 167 -12.96 -17.53 2.81
N GLY A 168 -13.36 -16.25 2.80
CA GLY A 168 -14.66 -15.82 3.33
C GLY A 168 -15.84 -16.43 2.58
N VAL A 169 -15.78 -16.45 1.25
CA VAL A 169 -16.83 -17.05 0.42
C VAL A 169 -16.90 -18.57 0.62
N LEU A 170 -15.77 -19.28 0.56
CA LEU A 170 -15.72 -20.73 0.74
C LEU A 170 -16.20 -21.14 2.14
N LEU A 171 -15.82 -20.37 3.17
CA LEU A 171 -16.29 -20.60 4.53
C LEU A 171 -17.80 -20.39 4.64
N ALA A 172 -18.35 -19.34 4.03
CA ALA A 172 -19.79 -19.11 3.99
C ALA A 172 -20.54 -20.26 3.30
N PHE A 173 -20.01 -20.80 2.19
CA PHE A 173 -20.58 -21.99 1.53
C PHE A 173 -20.55 -23.24 2.40
N ALA A 174 -19.45 -23.48 3.12
CA ALA A 174 -19.28 -24.69 3.93
C ALA A 174 -20.10 -24.66 5.23
N VAL A 175 -20.23 -23.49 5.86
CA VAL A 175 -20.72 -23.36 7.23
C VAL A 175 -22.16 -22.85 7.30
N ALA A 176 -22.55 -21.88 6.47
CA ALA A 176 -23.86 -21.23 6.59
C ALA A 176 -25.06 -22.18 6.44
N PRO A 177 -25.07 -23.15 5.50
CA PRO A 177 -26.18 -24.11 5.38
C PRO A 177 -26.41 -24.95 6.64
N GLN A 178 -25.40 -25.12 7.49
CA GLN A 178 -25.52 -25.89 8.73
C GLN A 178 -26.41 -25.19 9.77
N PHE A 179 -26.65 -23.88 9.62
CA PHE A 179 -27.53 -23.10 10.50
C PHE A 179 -28.98 -23.01 10.00
N GLN A 180 -29.33 -23.69 8.90
CA GLN A 180 -30.72 -23.71 8.42
C GLN A 180 -31.66 -24.45 9.37
N ASP A 181 -31.20 -25.58 9.90
CA ASP A 181 -31.93 -26.38 10.88
C ASP A 181 -31.00 -26.74 12.04
N THR A 182 -31.02 -25.90 13.07
CA THR A 182 -30.22 -26.06 14.28
C THR A 182 -30.86 -26.99 15.31
N ALA A 183 -32.08 -27.45 15.07
CA ALA A 183 -32.77 -28.43 15.91
C ALA A 183 -32.54 -29.88 15.43
N ALA A 184 -32.03 -30.06 14.21
CA ALA A 184 -31.72 -31.37 13.65
C ALA A 184 -30.74 -32.19 14.52
N ASP A 185 -31.04 -33.48 14.66
CA ASP A 185 -30.19 -34.42 15.38
C ASP A 185 -28.76 -34.45 14.82
N GLY A 186 -27.79 -34.45 15.74
CA GLY A 186 -26.36 -34.53 15.41
C GLY A 186 -25.76 -33.24 14.84
N ILE A 187 -26.48 -32.10 14.81
CA ILE A 187 -25.93 -30.84 14.28
C ILE A 187 -24.66 -30.37 15.02
N ARG A 188 -24.63 -30.53 16.35
CA ARG A 188 -23.43 -30.23 17.17
C ARG A 188 -22.23 -31.07 16.75
N GLN A 189 -22.43 -32.35 16.43
CA GLN A 189 -21.38 -33.24 15.96
C GLN A 189 -20.93 -32.87 14.54
N LYS A 190 -21.86 -32.55 13.63
CA LYS A 190 -21.53 -32.06 12.27
C LYS A 190 -20.69 -30.78 12.33
N PHE A 191 -21.06 -29.86 13.21
CA PHE A 191 -20.34 -28.60 13.39
C PHE A 191 -18.95 -28.84 13.99
N MET A 192 -18.84 -29.69 15.02
CA MET A 192 -17.55 -30.10 15.58
C MET A 192 -16.63 -30.71 14.52
N ILE A 193 -17.14 -31.64 13.69
CA ILE A 193 -16.37 -32.24 12.58
C ILE A 193 -15.94 -31.17 11.57
N THR A 194 -16.82 -30.24 11.23
CA THR A 194 -16.49 -29.12 10.35
C THR A 194 -15.33 -28.29 10.91
N THR A 195 -15.40 -27.91 12.18
CA THR A 195 -14.31 -27.14 12.81
C THR A 195 -13.00 -27.93 12.92
N LEU A 196 -13.07 -29.24 13.14
CA LEU A 196 -11.89 -30.11 13.15
C LEU A 196 -11.23 -30.19 11.76
N ILE A 197 -12.02 -30.34 10.70
CA ILE A 197 -11.53 -30.33 9.32
C ILE A 197 -10.89 -28.97 8.99
N LEU A 198 -11.57 -27.87 9.31
CA LEU A 198 -11.03 -26.52 9.08
C LEU A 198 -9.74 -26.27 9.85
N GLY A 199 -9.67 -26.71 11.12
CA GLY A 199 -8.46 -26.63 11.93
C GLY A 199 -7.31 -27.45 11.37
N ALA A 200 -7.57 -28.68 10.90
CA ALA A 200 -6.58 -29.53 10.26
C ALA A 200 -6.07 -28.92 8.94
N ILE A 201 -6.96 -28.39 8.11
CA ILE A 201 -6.59 -27.68 6.88
C ILE A 201 -5.73 -26.46 7.23
N ALA A 202 -6.11 -25.65 8.21
CA ALA A 202 -5.34 -24.48 8.61
C ALA A 202 -3.91 -24.87 9.05
N VAL A 203 -3.75 -25.93 9.85
CA VAL A 203 -2.42 -26.44 10.24
C VAL A 203 -1.61 -26.86 9.02
N ILE A 204 -2.18 -27.62 8.09
CA ILE A 204 -1.49 -28.04 6.86
C ILE A 204 -1.02 -26.82 6.06
N LEU A 205 -1.89 -25.82 5.88
CA LEU A 205 -1.56 -24.59 5.17
C LEU A 205 -0.46 -23.77 5.87
N TYR A 206 -0.48 -23.68 7.20
CA TYR A 206 0.60 -23.05 7.97
C TYR A 206 1.93 -23.78 7.80
N LEU A 207 1.93 -25.12 7.76
CA LEU A 207 3.14 -25.91 7.54
C LEU A 207 3.71 -25.71 6.13
N ILE A 208 2.85 -25.61 5.11
CA ILE A 208 3.25 -25.28 3.73
C ILE A 208 3.86 -23.87 3.68
N CYS A 209 3.21 -22.89 4.30
CA CYS A 209 3.75 -21.53 4.43
C CYS A 209 5.13 -21.59 5.09
N PHE A 210 5.23 -22.15 6.30
CA PHE A 210 6.48 -22.26 7.06
C PHE A 210 7.61 -22.85 6.21
N LYS A 211 7.38 -23.95 5.50
CA LYS A 211 8.40 -24.65 4.71
C LYS A 211 8.98 -23.76 3.60
N ASN A 212 8.15 -22.96 2.95
CA ASN A 212 8.50 -22.26 1.71
C ASN A 212 8.84 -20.77 1.89
N THR A 213 8.54 -20.17 3.04
CA THR A 213 8.73 -18.73 3.30
C THR A 213 9.91 -18.46 4.24
N LYS A 214 11.14 -18.81 3.84
CA LYS A 214 12.35 -18.55 4.64
C LYS A 214 12.67 -17.05 4.66
N GLU A 215 12.94 -16.51 5.85
CA GLU A 215 13.36 -15.11 6.05
C GLU A 215 14.73 -14.88 5.38
N VAL A 216 14.83 -13.81 4.58
CA VAL A 216 16.04 -13.44 3.83
C VAL A 216 16.55 -12.07 4.25
N VAL A 217 15.66 -11.18 4.69
CA VAL A 217 16.00 -9.79 4.99
C VAL A 217 16.08 -9.56 6.50
N GLU A 218 17.25 -9.16 6.97
CA GLU A 218 17.45 -8.71 8.35
C GLU A 218 16.83 -7.32 8.55
N ARG A 219 16.10 -7.13 9.65
CA ARG A 219 15.51 -5.84 9.99
C ARG A 219 16.30 -5.14 11.09
N PRO A 220 16.73 -3.88 10.88
CA PRO A 220 17.13 -3.03 12.00
C PRO A 220 15.91 -2.71 12.88
N GLN A 221 16.03 -2.93 14.19
CA GLN A 221 14.99 -2.59 15.15
C GLN A 221 14.93 -1.07 15.35
N GLN A 222 13.80 -0.46 15.02
CA GLN A 222 13.47 0.87 15.57
C GLN A 222 12.62 0.69 16.82
N LYS A 223 13.20 1.00 17.98
CA LYS A 223 12.47 1.04 19.25
C LYS A 223 11.58 2.28 19.29
N VAL A 224 10.30 2.13 18.95
CA VAL A 224 9.30 3.18 19.15
C VAL A 224 8.75 3.06 20.56
N THR A 225 8.83 4.14 21.35
CA THR A 225 8.28 4.15 22.72
C THR A 225 6.81 4.59 22.71
N LEU A 226 6.01 4.05 23.65
CA LEU A 226 4.59 4.37 23.76
C LEU A 226 4.37 5.88 24.05
N ARG A 227 5.26 6.47 24.85
CA ARG A 227 5.22 7.90 25.23
C ARG A 227 5.52 8.82 24.05
N SER A 228 6.48 8.46 23.18
CA SER A 228 6.75 9.25 21.97
C SER A 228 5.59 9.14 20.99
N THR A 229 5.00 7.95 20.84
CA THR A 229 3.82 7.72 20.00
C THR A 229 2.64 8.60 20.42
N LEU A 230 2.29 8.62 21.71
CA LEU A 230 1.15 9.39 22.21
C LEU A 230 1.34 10.92 22.04
N LYS A 231 2.58 11.41 22.19
CA LYS A 231 2.91 12.82 21.98
C LYS A 231 2.76 13.22 20.52
N THR A 232 3.24 12.39 19.58
CA THR A 232 3.12 12.63 18.13
C THR A 232 1.64 12.60 17.71
N VAL A 233 0.86 11.64 18.23
CA VAL A 233 -0.58 11.51 17.92
C VAL A 233 -1.36 12.75 18.35
N ARG A 234 -1.11 13.30 19.55
CA ARG A 234 -1.83 14.49 20.04
C ARG A 234 -1.57 15.74 19.19
N ALA A 235 -0.41 15.84 18.54
CA ALA A 235 -0.09 16.93 17.63
C ALA A 235 -0.65 16.72 16.20
N ASN A 236 -1.05 15.49 15.87
CA ASN A 236 -1.47 15.09 14.53
C ASN A 236 -3.00 15.09 14.38
N LYS A 237 -3.58 16.27 14.14
CA LYS A 237 -5.03 16.45 13.95
C LYS A 237 -5.61 15.55 12.83
N PRO A 238 -5.01 15.45 11.63
CA PRO A 238 -5.53 14.55 10.59
C PRO A 238 -5.61 13.09 11.06
N LEU A 239 -4.60 12.60 11.79
CA LEU A 239 -4.60 11.24 12.33
C LEU A 239 -5.75 11.02 13.32
N LEU A 240 -6.01 11.97 14.22
CA LEU A 240 -7.13 11.88 15.17
C LEU A 240 -8.49 11.83 14.45
N VAL A 241 -8.68 12.65 13.41
CA VAL A 241 -9.92 12.64 12.60
C VAL A 241 -10.07 11.31 11.85
N LEU A 242 -9.00 10.83 11.21
CA LEU A 242 -9.00 9.56 10.50
C LEU A 242 -9.31 8.38 11.43
N CYS A 243 -8.64 8.32 12.59
CA CYS A 243 -8.89 7.30 13.59
C CYS A 243 -10.34 7.32 14.11
N SER A 244 -10.87 8.51 14.39
CA SER A 244 -12.24 8.66 14.85
C SER A 244 -13.24 8.20 13.79
N GLY A 245 -13.07 8.61 12.52
CA GLY A 245 -13.90 8.16 11.40
C GLY A 245 -13.81 6.64 11.18
N ALA A 246 -12.60 6.09 11.18
CA ALA A 246 -12.35 4.66 11.02
C ALA A 246 -13.03 3.82 12.13
N MET A 247 -13.04 4.31 13.38
CA MET A 247 -13.69 3.64 14.49
C MET A 247 -15.19 3.42 14.23
N PHE A 248 -15.91 4.47 13.82
CA PHE A 248 -17.35 4.41 13.56
C PHE A 248 -17.67 3.59 12.30
N LEU A 249 -16.88 3.73 11.24
CA LEU A 249 -17.04 2.91 10.02
C LEU A 249 -16.87 1.41 10.35
N LEU A 250 -15.81 1.06 11.08
CA LEU A 250 -15.53 -0.33 11.45
C LEU A 250 -16.54 -0.88 12.46
N ALA A 251 -17.03 -0.05 13.38
CA ALA A 251 -18.12 -0.43 14.25
C ALA A 251 -19.35 -0.83 13.43
N GLY A 252 -19.80 -0.01 12.48
CA GLY A 252 -20.92 -0.36 11.61
C GLY A 252 -20.69 -1.64 10.80
N MET A 253 -19.50 -1.79 10.21
CA MET A 253 -19.10 -2.98 9.44
C MET A 253 -19.15 -4.26 10.28
N PHE A 254 -18.64 -4.23 11.51
CA PHE A 254 -18.57 -5.40 12.39
C PHE A 254 -19.88 -5.66 13.15
N THR A 255 -20.70 -4.63 13.40
CA THR A 255 -22.09 -4.82 13.81
C THR A 255 -22.80 -5.68 12.77
N MET A 256 -22.77 -5.27 11.50
CA MET A 256 -23.40 -6.04 10.43
C MET A 256 -22.80 -7.45 10.33
N SER A 257 -21.47 -7.59 10.32
CA SER A 257 -20.81 -8.89 10.21
C SER A 257 -21.19 -9.88 11.33
N ALA A 258 -21.43 -9.40 12.55
CA ALA A 258 -21.79 -10.25 13.68
C ALA A 258 -23.22 -10.81 13.59
N VAL A 259 -24.12 -10.10 12.89
CA VAL A 259 -25.53 -10.49 12.77
C VAL A 259 -25.96 -10.91 11.35
N ALA A 260 -25.03 -10.91 10.39
CA ALA A 260 -25.33 -11.11 8.98
C ALA A 260 -25.90 -12.50 8.65
N LEU A 261 -25.54 -13.55 9.40
CA LEU A 261 -26.14 -14.87 9.19
C LEU A 261 -27.60 -14.93 9.64
N PHE A 262 -27.95 -14.28 10.75
CA PHE A 262 -29.34 -14.17 11.21
C PHE A 262 -30.19 -13.44 10.17
N TYR A 263 -29.64 -12.43 9.50
CA TYR A 263 -30.32 -11.78 8.38
C TYR A 263 -30.62 -12.74 7.22
N ALA A 264 -29.62 -13.51 6.77
CA ALA A 264 -29.81 -14.47 5.69
C ALA A 264 -30.86 -15.54 6.05
N ARG A 265 -30.81 -16.08 7.27
CA ARG A 265 -31.75 -17.11 7.72
C ARG A 265 -33.14 -16.56 8.05
N ASP A 266 -33.23 -15.58 8.93
CA ASP A 266 -34.49 -15.17 9.56
C ASP A 266 -35.22 -14.07 8.79
N VAL A 267 -34.50 -13.23 8.02
CA VAL A 267 -35.12 -12.16 7.20
C VAL A 267 -35.32 -12.61 5.76
N LEU A 268 -34.32 -13.27 5.16
CA LEU A 268 -34.42 -13.78 3.79
C LEU A 268 -34.96 -15.23 3.72
N GLY A 269 -35.00 -15.97 4.83
CA GLY A 269 -35.59 -17.30 4.90
C GLY A 269 -34.63 -18.46 4.60
N ASN A 270 -33.35 -18.20 4.30
CA ASN A 270 -32.39 -19.24 3.94
C ASN A 270 -30.95 -18.89 4.34
N ALA A 271 -30.40 -19.61 5.32
CA ALA A 271 -29.03 -19.45 5.80
C ALA A 271 -27.98 -19.72 4.70
N GLY A 272 -28.25 -20.64 3.77
CA GLY A 272 -27.39 -20.93 2.63
C GLY A 272 -27.25 -19.76 1.65
N TRP A 273 -28.19 -18.82 1.64
CA TRP A 273 -28.08 -17.60 0.83
C TRP A 273 -26.93 -16.69 1.29
N TYR A 274 -26.48 -16.82 2.53
CA TYR A 274 -25.36 -16.07 3.07
C TYR A 274 -24.09 -16.17 2.20
N ALA A 275 -23.84 -17.33 1.61
CA ALA A 275 -22.69 -17.52 0.72
C ALA A 275 -22.79 -16.68 -0.56
N PHE A 276 -23.98 -16.55 -1.15
CA PHE A 276 -24.21 -15.72 -2.33
C PHE A 276 -24.15 -14.23 -2.00
N LEU A 277 -24.61 -13.84 -0.81
CA LEU A 277 -24.48 -12.48 -0.29
C LEU A 277 -23.00 -12.11 -0.10
N GLN A 278 -22.21 -12.99 0.52
CA GLN A 278 -20.77 -12.81 0.69
C GLN A 278 -20.04 -12.71 -0.66
N LEU A 279 -20.43 -13.55 -1.64
CA LEU A 279 -19.91 -13.48 -2.99
C LEU A 279 -20.24 -12.13 -3.65
N ALA A 280 -21.46 -11.63 -3.50
CA ALA A 280 -21.87 -10.33 -4.02
C ALA A 280 -21.04 -9.18 -3.41
N GLN A 281 -20.80 -9.19 -2.09
CA GLN A 281 -19.91 -8.23 -1.44
C GLN A 281 -18.48 -8.30 -1.98
N THR A 282 -17.93 -9.50 -2.15
CA THR A 282 -16.60 -9.69 -2.72
C THR A 282 -16.51 -9.10 -4.14
N LEU A 283 -17.50 -9.39 -5.00
CA LEU A 283 -17.57 -8.83 -6.35
C LEU A 283 -17.70 -7.30 -6.34
N GLY A 284 -18.54 -6.73 -5.48
CA GLY A 284 -18.66 -5.28 -5.34
C GLY A 284 -17.35 -4.61 -4.90
N SER A 285 -16.63 -5.27 -3.98
CA SER A 285 -15.31 -4.80 -3.52
C SER A 285 -14.27 -4.84 -4.64
N ILE A 286 -14.30 -5.85 -5.51
CA ILE A 286 -13.42 -5.96 -6.69
C ILE A 286 -13.75 -4.90 -7.75
N VAL A 287 -15.03 -4.56 -7.94
CA VAL A 287 -15.43 -3.55 -8.93
C VAL A 287 -14.98 -2.15 -8.51
N ILE A 288 -15.21 -1.75 -7.25
CA ILE A 288 -14.81 -0.42 -6.78
C ILE A 288 -13.29 -0.26 -6.74
N ALA A 289 -12.58 -1.36 -6.49
CA ALA A 289 -11.13 -1.46 -6.42
C ALA A 289 -10.44 -0.79 -7.61
N SER A 290 -10.85 -1.12 -8.84
CA SER A 290 -10.30 -0.53 -10.07
C SER A 290 -10.66 0.96 -10.24
N ALA A 291 -11.71 1.44 -9.57
CA ALA A 291 -12.15 2.84 -9.64
C ALA A 291 -11.44 3.74 -8.61
N VAL A 292 -10.86 3.19 -7.53
CA VAL A 292 -10.21 3.97 -6.46
C VAL A 292 -9.12 4.93 -6.97
N PRO A 293 -8.19 4.54 -7.87
CA PRO A 293 -7.19 5.48 -8.39
C PRO A 293 -7.83 6.66 -9.13
N THR A 294 -8.85 6.38 -9.94
CA THR A 294 -9.59 7.40 -10.69
C THR A 294 -10.33 8.36 -9.75
N ILE A 295 -10.94 7.82 -8.69
CA ILE A 295 -11.60 8.60 -7.64
C ILE A 295 -10.59 9.49 -6.91
N THR A 296 -9.43 8.95 -6.54
CA THR A 296 -8.37 9.69 -5.85
C THR A 296 -7.86 10.86 -6.68
N VAL A 297 -7.59 10.64 -7.97
CA VAL A 297 -7.07 11.70 -8.85
C VAL A 297 -8.12 12.78 -9.13
N ARG A 298 -9.40 12.40 -9.35
CA ARG A 298 -10.45 13.36 -9.74
C ARG A 298 -11.11 14.08 -8.56
N LEU A 299 -11.36 13.36 -7.46
CA LEU A 299 -12.12 13.87 -6.32
C LEU A 299 -11.25 14.14 -5.08
N GLY A 300 -10.04 13.59 -5.04
CA GLY A 300 -9.19 13.57 -3.86
C GLY A 300 -9.63 12.51 -2.84
N LYS A 301 -8.69 12.09 -1.98
CA LYS A 301 -8.90 10.99 -1.01
C LYS A 301 -10.03 11.26 -0.02
N ARG A 302 -10.14 12.50 0.48
CA ARG A 302 -11.21 12.91 1.44
C ARG A 302 -12.61 12.72 0.86
N LYS A 303 -12.88 13.29 -0.33
CA LYS A 303 -14.21 13.17 -0.97
C LYS A 303 -14.47 11.74 -1.43
N GLY A 304 -13.44 11.04 -1.92
CA GLY A 304 -13.53 9.62 -2.26
C GLY A 304 -13.95 8.76 -1.07
N TYR A 305 -13.37 9.00 0.12
CA TYR A 305 -13.72 8.26 1.33
C TYR A 305 -15.16 8.54 1.75
N MET A 306 -15.59 9.81 1.70
CA MET A 306 -16.98 10.18 2.00
C MET A 306 -17.97 9.58 1.00
N LEU A 307 -17.62 9.52 -0.29
CA LEU A 307 -18.44 8.87 -1.33
C LEU A 307 -18.59 7.37 -1.06
N GLY A 308 -17.48 6.67 -0.78
CA GLY A 308 -17.53 5.26 -0.40
C GLY A 308 -18.38 5.03 0.84
N GLY A 309 -18.26 5.90 1.85
CA GLY A 309 -19.09 5.85 3.05
C GLY A 309 -20.57 6.07 2.73
N ALA A 310 -20.91 7.01 1.84
CA ALA A 310 -22.28 7.26 1.41
C ALA A 310 -22.87 6.05 0.66
N VAL A 311 -22.07 5.37 -0.17
CA VAL A 311 -22.44 4.11 -0.82
C VAL A 311 -22.68 3.01 0.22
N THR A 312 -21.85 2.92 1.26
CA THR A 312 -22.08 1.99 2.38
C THR A 312 -23.37 2.31 3.15
N VAL A 313 -23.65 3.57 3.44
CA VAL A 313 -24.92 4.00 4.08
C VAL A 313 -26.11 3.60 3.21
N LEU A 314 -26.04 3.87 1.90
CA LEU A 314 -27.08 3.46 0.95
C LEU A 314 -27.29 1.94 0.98
N ALA A 315 -26.22 1.16 0.97
CA ALA A 315 -26.30 -0.30 1.06
C ALA A 315 -27.04 -0.76 2.32
N PHE A 316 -26.70 -0.19 3.47
CA PHE A 316 -27.36 -0.52 4.74
C PHE A 316 -28.83 -0.10 4.79
N VAL A 317 -29.18 1.04 4.19
CA VAL A 317 -30.59 1.46 4.03
C VAL A 317 -31.34 0.47 3.14
N ILE A 318 -30.74 0.02 2.03
CA ILE A 318 -31.34 -1.00 1.16
C ILE A 318 -31.53 -2.32 1.93
N MET A 319 -30.55 -2.75 2.75
CA MET A 319 -30.69 -3.95 3.59
C MET A 319 -31.83 -3.84 4.61
N TYR A 320 -31.99 -2.68 5.25
CA TYR A 320 -33.07 -2.45 6.21
C TYR A 320 -34.46 -2.60 5.56
N PHE A 321 -34.65 -2.00 4.38
CA PHE A 321 -35.92 -2.01 3.65
C PHE A 321 -36.10 -3.21 2.70
N ALA A 322 -35.13 -4.12 2.62
CA ALA A 322 -35.21 -5.26 1.71
C ALA A 322 -36.46 -6.12 2.03
N PRO A 323 -37.29 -6.44 1.03
CA PRO A 323 -38.44 -7.32 1.24
C PRO A 323 -37.97 -8.67 1.79
N GLY A 324 -38.68 -9.17 2.81
CA GLY A 324 -38.43 -10.51 3.33
C GLY A 324 -38.52 -11.56 2.22
N GLY A 325 -37.65 -12.57 2.25
CA GLY A 325 -37.61 -13.61 1.22
C GLY A 325 -36.97 -13.24 -0.13
N SER A 326 -36.59 -11.97 -0.35
CA SER A 326 -36.02 -11.54 -1.64
C SER A 326 -34.51 -11.66 -1.69
N LEU A 327 -34.01 -12.78 -2.25
CA LEU A 327 -32.58 -12.97 -2.50
C LEU A 327 -32.00 -11.87 -3.41
N VAL A 328 -32.74 -11.47 -4.45
CA VAL A 328 -32.27 -10.45 -5.41
C VAL A 328 -32.03 -9.11 -4.72
N ALA A 329 -32.94 -8.67 -3.86
CA ALA A 329 -32.74 -7.45 -3.08
C ALA A 329 -31.53 -7.57 -2.13
N GLY A 330 -31.35 -8.73 -1.50
CA GLY A 330 -30.17 -9.04 -0.69
C GLY A 330 -28.86 -8.96 -1.48
N ILE A 331 -28.80 -9.58 -2.67
CA ILE A 331 -27.61 -9.56 -3.54
C ILE A 331 -27.26 -8.13 -3.95
N ILE A 332 -28.25 -7.33 -4.36
CA ILE A 332 -28.01 -5.91 -4.73
C ILE A 332 -27.46 -5.15 -3.52
N ALA A 333 -28.07 -5.29 -2.35
CA ALA A 333 -27.64 -4.59 -1.15
C ALA A 333 -26.20 -4.96 -0.74
N TRP A 334 -25.86 -6.25 -0.79
CA TRP A 334 -24.52 -6.75 -0.45
C TRP A 334 -23.46 -6.37 -1.49
N PHE A 335 -23.82 -6.33 -2.78
CA PHE A 335 -22.94 -5.83 -3.82
C PHE A 335 -22.60 -4.35 -3.61
N VAL A 336 -23.60 -3.51 -3.35
CA VAL A 336 -23.40 -2.08 -3.06
C VAL A 336 -22.61 -1.89 -1.76
N TYR A 337 -22.85 -2.73 -0.75
CA TYR A 337 -22.07 -2.75 0.49
C TYR A 337 -20.59 -3.07 0.23
N GLY A 338 -20.32 -4.06 -0.62
CA GLY A 338 -18.97 -4.40 -1.09
C GLY A 338 -18.28 -3.21 -1.74
N MET A 339 -18.98 -2.49 -2.63
CA MET A 339 -18.44 -1.28 -3.25
C MET A 339 -18.10 -0.18 -2.22
N GLY A 340 -18.99 0.08 -1.27
CA GLY A 340 -18.76 1.11 -0.26
C GLY A 340 -17.61 0.75 0.70
N VAL A 341 -17.59 -0.47 1.23
CA VAL A 341 -16.54 -0.94 2.15
C VAL A 341 -15.20 -1.10 1.45
N GLY A 342 -15.17 -1.64 0.23
CA GLY A 342 -13.96 -1.76 -0.57
C GLY A 342 -13.29 -0.40 -0.80
N GLY A 343 -14.08 0.60 -1.25
CA GLY A 343 -13.57 1.95 -1.52
C GLY A 343 -13.10 2.70 -0.27
N THR A 344 -13.87 2.65 0.82
CA THR A 344 -13.50 3.31 2.09
C THR A 344 -12.26 2.69 2.71
N ASN A 345 -12.15 1.36 2.73
CA ASN A 345 -11.01 0.67 3.30
C ASN A 345 -9.74 0.94 2.48
N ALA A 346 -9.82 0.99 1.15
CA ALA A 346 -8.69 1.36 0.29
C ALA A 346 -8.16 2.77 0.58
N LEU A 347 -9.06 3.74 0.66
CA LEU A 347 -8.69 5.14 0.92
C LEU A 347 -8.19 5.37 2.35
N MET A 348 -8.68 4.61 3.34
CA MET A 348 -8.29 4.75 4.74
C MET A 348 -6.77 4.66 4.95
N PHE A 349 -6.12 3.66 4.36
CA PHE A 349 -4.67 3.47 4.52
C PHE A 349 -3.86 4.45 3.68
N SER A 350 -4.35 4.84 2.50
CA SER A 350 -3.70 5.91 1.75
C SER A 350 -3.75 7.25 2.49
N MET A 351 -4.85 7.54 3.19
CA MET A 351 -4.98 8.72 4.06
C MET A 351 -4.12 8.60 5.33
N GLN A 352 -3.84 7.38 5.79
CA GLN A 352 -2.96 7.15 6.94
C GLN A 352 -1.54 7.63 6.64
N ALA A 353 -1.02 7.33 5.46
CA ALA A 353 0.30 7.78 5.05
C ALA A 353 0.38 9.31 4.92
N ASP A 354 -0.68 9.96 4.42
CA ASP A 354 -0.76 11.43 4.42
C ASP A 354 -0.66 12.02 5.85
N THR A 355 -1.20 11.30 6.84
CA THR A 355 -1.08 11.74 8.24
C THR A 355 0.35 11.60 8.77
N VAL A 356 1.14 10.66 8.25
CA VAL A 356 2.56 10.52 8.60
C VAL A 356 3.34 11.72 8.08
N ASP A 357 3.12 12.10 6.82
CA ASP A 357 3.74 13.28 6.22
C ASP A 357 3.35 14.55 6.99
N TYR A 358 2.06 14.74 7.28
CA TYR A 358 1.62 15.88 8.09
C TYR A 358 2.26 15.87 9.48
N GLY A 359 2.38 14.70 10.10
CA GLY A 359 3.05 14.53 11.39
C GLY A 359 4.51 14.99 11.34
N GLU A 360 5.28 14.51 10.36
CA GLU A 360 6.66 14.92 10.11
C GLU A 360 6.76 16.42 9.86
N TRP A 361 5.87 16.98 9.03
CA TRP A 361 5.86 18.41 8.71
C TRP A 361 5.63 19.28 9.95
N LYS A 362 4.76 18.83 10.85
CA LYS A 362 4.40 19.59 12.06
C LYS A 362 5.38 19.42 13.21
N THR A 363 5.93 18.22 13.41
CA THR A 363 6.78 17.92 14.57
C THR A 363 8.26 17.80 14.24
N GLY A 364 8.64 17.78 12.95
CA GLY A 364 10.00 17.54 12.48
C GLY A 364 10.47 16.09 12.62
N THR A 365 9.64 15.21 13.17
CA THR A 365 9.96 13.80 13.43
C THR A 365 8.98 12.89 12.72
N ARG A 366 9.47 12.09 11.78
CA ARG A 366 8.63 11.07 11.12
C ARG A 366 8.33 9.93 12.09
N SER A 367 7.05 9.58 12.27
CA SER A 367 6.62 8.52 13.19
C SER A 367 5.56 7.64 12.52
N GLU A 368 6.01 6.79 11.62
CA GLU A 368 5.12 5.89 10.87
C GLU A 368 4.58 4.78 11.77
N GLY A 369 5.47 4.07 12.45
CA GLY A 369 5.10 2.98 13.37
C GLY A 369 4.15 3.45 14.48
N GLY A 370 4.29 4.68 14.95
CA GLY A 370 3.37 5.27 15.92
C GLY A 370 1.98 5.52 15.34
N SER A 371 1.91 6.12 14.15
CA SER A 371 0.66 6.36 13.41
C SER A 371 -0.03 5.04 12.99
N TYR A 372 0.76 4.02 12.70
CA TYR A 372 0.27 2.67 12.44
C TYR A 372 -0.32 2.00 13.68
N SER A 373 0.43 1.99 14.79
CA SER A 373 0.01 1.34 16.04
C SER A 373 -1.30 1.93 16.57
N ILE A 374 -1.46 3.26 16.53
CA ILE A 374 -2.68 3.91 17.02
C ILE A 374 -3.89 3.57 16.15
N LEU A 375 -3.74 3.58 14.82
CA LEU A 375 -4.84 3.24 13.92
C LEU A 375 -5.25 1.78 14.14
N SER A 376 -4.28 0.86 14.17
CA SER A 376 -4.55 -0.56 14.43
C SER A 376 -5.31 -0.79 15.74
N PHE A 377 -4.88 -0.15 16.84
CA PHE A 377 -5.59 -0.22 18.12
C PHE A 377 -7.03 0.27 18.01
N ILE A 378 -7.26 1.41 17.38
CA ILE A 378 -8.60 2.00 17.24
C ILE A 378 -9.50 1.15 16.35
N ARG A 379 -8.94 0.54 15.29
CA ARG A 379 -9.67 -0.41 14.45
C ARG A 379 -10.24 -1.55 15.29
N LYS A 380 -9.45 -2.14 16.18
CA LYS A 380 -9.89 -3.23 17.05
C LYS A 380 -10.97 -2.82 18.04
N VAL A 381 -10.84 -1.64 18.64
CA VAL A 381 -11.87 -1.09 19.53
C VAL A 381 -13.18 -0.92 18.75
N GLY A 382 -13.13 -0.35 17.55
CA GLY A 382 -14.29 -0.24 16.66
C GLY A 382 -14.92 -1.60 16.33
N GLN A 383 -14.10 -2.59 15.98
CA GLN A 383 -14.56 -3.97 15.69
C GLN A 383 -15.24 -4.63 16.88
N GLY A 384 -14.67 -4.49 18.08
CA GLY A 384 -15.22 -5.05 19.32
C GLY A 384 -16.54 -4.42 19.71
N ILE A 385 -16.61 -3.07 19.69
CA ILE A 385 -17.85 -2.32 19.95
C ILE A 385 -18.92 -2.69 18.92
N GLY A 386 -18.53 -2.75 17.64
CA GLY A 386 -19.42 -3.10 16.54
C GLY A 386 -20.07 -4.46 16.74
N GLY A 387 -19.25 -5.51 16.90
CA GLY A 387 -19.76 -6.88 17.07
C GLY A 387 -20.61 -7.06 18.33
N TRP A 388 -20.23 -6.42 19.45
CA TRP A 388 -21.05 -6.39 20.65
C TRP A 388 -22.42 -5.73 20.40
N ALA A 389 -22.44 -4.56 19.74
CA ALA A 389 -23.67 -3.80 19.52
C ALA A 389 -24.68 -4.58 18.68
N GLY A 390 -24.22 -5.34 17.67
CA GLY A 390 -25.11 -6.15 16.83
C GLY A 390 -25.82 -7.24 17.63
N ALA A 391 -25.06 -8.03 18.40
CA ALA A 391 -25.59 -9.11 19.22
C ALA A 391 -26.46 -8.61 20.38
N ALA A 392 -26.05 -7.52 21.04
CA ALA A 392 -26.83 -6.90 22.11
C ALA A 392 -28.18 -6.39 21.61
N LEU A 393 -28.22 -5.81 20.41
CA LEU A 393 -29.43 -5.26 19.82
C LEU A 393 -30.45 -6.37 19.50
N ILE A 394 -30.05 -7.45 18.83
CA ILE A 394 -30.98 -8.56 18.55
C ILE A 394 -31.48 -9.22 19.85
N GLY A 395 -30.63 -9.27 20.89
CA GLY A 395 -31.04 -9.75 22.22
C GLY A 395 -32.08 -8.85 22.89
N ALA A 396 -31.92 -7.53 22.79
CA ALA A 396 -32.86 -6.55 23.35
C ALA A 396 -34.23 -6.59 22.65
N PHE A 397 -34.27 -6.98 21.37
CA PHE A 397 -35.50 -7.18 20.61
C PHE A 397 -36.09 -8.58 20.76
N GLY A 398 -35.54 -9.41 21.66
CA GLY A 398 -36.13 -10.69 22.04
C GLY A 398 -35.82 -11.84 21.09
N TYR A 399 -34.70 -11.81 20.36
CA TYR A 399 -34.24 -12.94 19.55
C TYR A 399 -34.18 -14.22 20.38
N ASN A 400 -34.83 -15.28 19.91
CA ASN A 400 -34.93 -16.56 20.59
C ASN A 400 -34.54 -17.71 19.65
N SER A 401 -33.37 -18.29 19.86
CA SER A 401 -32.85 -19.37 19.02
C SER A 401 -33.66 -20.68 19.05
N GLN A 402 -34.53 -20.86 20.05
CA GLN A 402 -35.39 -22.04 20.19
C GLN A 402 -36.78 -21.85 19.56
N ALA A 403 -37.10 -20.64 19.07
CA ALA A 403 -38.38 -20.38 18.42
C ALA A 403 -38.36 -20.94 16.98
N ALA A 404 -39.38 -21.73 16.62
CA ALA A 404 -39.53 -22.26 15.26
C ALA A 404 -39.69 -21.14 14.20
N VAL A 405 -40.29 -20.01 14.61
CA VAL A 405 -40.39 -18.78 13.83
C VAL A 405 -40.12 -17.61 14.78
N GLN A 406 -39.24 -16.69 14.39
CA GLN A 406 -38.96 -15.50 15.18
C GLN A 406 -40.17 -14.57 15.25
N THR A 407 -40.30 -13.81 16.34
CA THR A 407 -41.33 -12.76 16.44
C THR A 407 -41.03 -11.63 15.45
N GLU A 408 -42.07 -10.89 15.04
CA GLU A 408 -41.88 -9.70 14.19
C GLU A 408 -40.92 -8.69 14.84
N GLN A 409 -40.99 -8.55 16.17
CA GLN A 409 -40.07 -7.69 16.93
C GLN A 409 -38.62 -8.18 16.83
N ALA A 410 -38.36 -9.49 16.93
CA ALA A 410 -37.02 -10.03 16.78
C ALA A 410 -36.47 -9.86 15.35
N ILE A 411 -37.33 -10.05 14.33
CA ILE A 411 -36.99 -9.79 12.92
C ILE A 411 -36.63 -8.31 12.71
N GLU A 412 -37.40 -7.40 13.31
CA GLU A 412 -37.09 -5.96 13.27
C GLU A 412 -35.76 -5.65 13.96
N GLY A 413 -35.49 -6.27 15.10
CA GLY A 413 -34.18 -6.18 15.79
C GLY A 413 -33.02 -6.58 14.88
N ILE A 414 -33.17 -7.67 14.10
CA ILE A 414 -32.17 -8.11 13.12
C ILE A 414 -32.02 -7.05 12.01
N ARG A 415 -33.12 -6.52 11.46
CA ARG A 415 -33.07 -5.47 10.42
C ARG A 415 -32.36 -4.20 10.90
N ILE A 416 -32.65 -3.76 12.13
CA ILE A 416 -31.99 -2.59 12.73
C ILE A 416 -30.49 -2.87 12.91
N ALA A 417 -30.13 -4.06 13.39
CA ALA A 417 -28.74 -4.45 13.62
C ALA A 417 -27.92 -4.60 12.33
N THR A 418 -28.55 -5.02 11.23
CA THR A 418 -27.86 -5.24 9.95
C THR A 418 -27.86 -4.00 9.05
N GLY A 419 -28.87 -3.12 9.17
CA GLY A 419 -29.05 -1.95 8.32
C GLY A 419 -29.01 -0.63 9.09
N ALA A 420 -30.04 -0.32 9.88
CA ALA A 420 -30.22 1.02 10.43
C ALA A 420 -29.07 1.48 11.35
N LEU A 421 -28.63 0.64 12.29
CA LEU A 421 -27.53 0.98 13.20
C LEU A 421 -26.18 1.14 12.45
N PRO A 422 -25.75 0.19 11.60
CA PRO A 422 -24.57 0.37 10.74
C PRO A 422 -24.63 1.62 9.85
N ALA A 423 -25.81 1.97 9.32
CA ALA A 423 -26.02 3.18 8.53
C ALA A 423 -25.76 4.45 9.35
N VAL A 424 -26.30 4.54 10.57
CA VAL A 424 -26.07 5.68 11.47
C VAL A 424 -24.60 5.80 11.86
N LEU A 425 -23.95 4.68 12.24
CA LEU A 425 -22.52 4.68 12.59
C LEU A 425 -21.66 5.12 11.41
N THR A 426 -21.94 4.62 10.20
CA THR A 426 -21.22 5.02 8.99
C THR A 426 -21.48 6.48 8.63
N PHE A 427 -22.70 6.98 8.82
CA PHE A 427 -23.03 8.39 8.60
C PHE A 427 -22.26 9.32 9.56
N ILE A 428 -22.13 8.92 10.83
CA ILE A 428 -21.27 9.63 11.79
C ILE A 428 -19.81 9.64 11.32
N ALA A 429 -19.31 8.52 10.80
CA ALA A 429 -17.97 8.46 10.21
C ALA A 429 -17.81 9.48 9.06
N ILE A 430 -18.79 9.59 8.16
CA ILE A 430 -18.79 10.60 7.08
C ILE A 430 -18.77 12.02 7.65
N LEU A 431 -19.57 12.31 8.67
CA LEU A 431 -19.61 13.63 9.30
C LEU A 431 -18.27 14.00 9.95
N ILE A 432 -17.60 13.05 10.60
CA ILE A 432 -16.26 13.24 11.16
C ILE A 432 -15.25 13.50 10.02
N MET A 433 -15.28 12.68 8.96
CA MET A 433 -14.38 12.82 7.82
C MET A 433 -14.65 14.09 7.00
N SER A 434 -15.84 14.69 7.11
CA SER A 434 -16.12 16.02 6.58
C SER A 434 -15.25 17.11 7.22
N ARG A 435 -14.62 16.85 8.36
CA ARG A 435 -13.66 17.77 9.02
C ARG A 435 -12.21 17.37 8.81
N TYR A 436 -11.94 16.39 7.93
CA TYR A 436 -10.59 15.98 7.63
C TYR A 436 -9.81 17.12 6.95
N PRO A 437 -8.68 17.58 7.54
CA PRO A 437 -8.05 18.83 7.14
C PRO A 437 -7.13 18.72 5.90
N LEU A 438 -6.80 17.50 5.46
CA LEU A 438 -5.91 17.30 4.31
C LEU A 438 -6.75 17.07 3.05
N GLY A 439 -6.83 18.09 2.19
CA GLY A 439 -7.25 17.95 0.81
C GLY A 439 -6.08 17.66 -0.12
N LEU A 440 -6.36 17.63 -1.43
CA LEU A 440 -5.35 17.34 -2.46
C LEU A 440 -4.27 18.43 -2.50
N GLU A 441 -4.68 19.70 -2.51
CA GLU A 441 -3.77 20.84 -2.56
C GLU A 441 -2.95 20.95 -1.28
N GLU A 442 -3.57 20.85 -0.11
CA GLU A 442 -2.87 20.99 1.17
C GLU A 442 -1.83 19.88 1.38
N HIS A 443 -2.15 18.62 1.04
CA HIS A 443 -1.19 17.52 1.14
C HIS A 443 -0.04 17.70 0.14
N SER A 444 -0.33 18.10 -1.10
CA SER A 444 0.72 18.36 -2.11
C SER A 444 1.69 19.47 -1.67
N GLN A 445 1.19 20.52 -1.01
CA GLN A 445 2.02 21.57 -0.45
C GLN A 445 2.90 21.06 0.70
N ILE A 446 2.36 20.25 1.60
CA ILE A 446 3.12 19.65 2.71
C ILE A 446 4.26 18.78 2.19
N VAL A 447 3.97 17.94 1.19
CA VAL A 447 4.99 17.07 0.56
C VAL A 447 6.09 17.91 -0.08
N ARG A 448 5.73 18.99 -0.79
CA ARG A 448 6.71 19.91 -1.37
C ARG A 448 7.60 20.56 -0.30
N GLU A 449 7.00 21.11 0.76
CA GLU A 449 7.75 21.72 1.86
C GLU A 449 8.65 20.72 2.60
N LEU A 450 8.21 19.48 2.77
CA LEU A 450 9.03 18.41 3.34
C LEU A 450 10.23 18.09 2.45
N ASN A 451 10.03 17.97 1.13
CA ASN A 451 11.12 17.73 0.19
C ASN A 451 12.14 18.87 0.18
N GLU A 452 11.69 20.13 0.29
CA GLU A 452 12.58 21.28 0.44
C GLU A 452 13.39 21.22 1.75
N ARG A 453 12.75 20.94 2.90
CA ARG A 453 13.44 20.79 4.19
C ARG A 453 14.46 19.66 4.16
N ARG A 454 14.13 18.54 3.52
CA ARG A 454 15.02 17.38 3.36
C ARG A 454 16.24 17.71 2.51
N THR A 455 16.03 18.40 1.39
CA THR A 455 17.13 18.86 0.52
C THR A 455 18.06 19.79 1.30
N LYS A 456 17.52 20.77 2.02
CA LYS A 456 18.32 21.66 2.90
C LYS A 456 19.09 20.89 3.96
N LYS A 457 18.45 19.94 4.64
CA LYS A 457 19.09 19.11 5.67
C LYS A 457 20.23 18.26 5.10
N ALA A 458 20.02 17.62 3.95
CA ALA A 458 21.05 16.86 3.27
C ALA A 458 22.26 17.75 2.89
N VAL A 459 22.01 18.98 2.45
CA VAL A 459 23.06 19.97 2.19
C VAL A 459 23.80 20.36 3.47
N THR A 460 23.09 20.65 4.58
CA THR A 460 23.75 20.99 5.85
C THR A 460 24.66 19.87 6.36
N GLU A 461 24.21 18.61 6.25
CA GLU A 461 24.96 17.44 6.69
C GLU A 461 26.19 17.20 5.82
N MET A 462 26.06 17.33 4.50
CA MET A 462 27.19 17.15 3.58
C MET A 462 28.22 18.28 3.65
N ALA A 463 27.77 19.54 3.62
CA ALA A 463 28.66 20.70 3.57
C ALA A 463 29.16 21.13 4.96
N GLY A 464 28.65 20.50 6.04
CA GLY A 464 28.97 20.88 7.42
C GLY A 464 28.58 22.33 7.72
N MET A 465 27.41 22.76 7.22
CA MET A 465 26.87 24.11 7.35
C MET A 465 25.66 24.12 8.28
N SER A 466 25.41 25.25 8.96
CA SER A 466 24.14 25.47 9.67
C SER A 466 23.01 25.83 8.70
N GLU A 467 21.75 25.59 9.09
CA GLU A 467 20.58 25.91 8.24
C GLU A 467 20.53 27.39 7.81
N GLY A 468 21.00 28.30 8.66
CA GLY A 468 21.08 29.73 8.36
C GLY A 468 22.11 30.07 7.27
N GLU A 469 23.18 29.29 7.16
CA GLU A 469 24.21 29.48 6.14
C GLU A 469 23.79 28.92 4.77
N VAL A 470 22.90 27.92 4.77
CA VAL A 470 22.34 27.33 3.54
C VAL A 470 21.34 28.27 2.87
N LYS A 471 20.65 29.13 3.64
CA LYS A 471 19.69 30.10 3.07
C LYS A 471 20.40 31.41 2.74
N THR A 472 20.43 31.79 1.46
CA THR A 472 20.91 33.11 1.01
C THR A 472 19.77 33.98 0.48
N THR A 473 19.84 35.28 0.74
CA THR A 473 18.96 36.31 0.19
C THR A 473 19.64 37.17 -0.89
N GLU A 474 20.93 36.91 -1.17
CA GLU A 474 21.80 37.85 -1.88
C GLU A 474 22.02 37.54 -3.38
N VAL A 475 21.46 36.46 -3.94
CA VAL A 475 21.73 36.09 -5.35
C VAL A 475 20.51 36.38 -6.23
N GLY A 476 20.69 37.31 -7.18
CA GLY A 476 19.63 38.03 -7.90
C GLY A 476 18.78 37.22 -8.90
N ASP A 477 18.96 35.91 -9.02
CA ASP A 477 18.15 35.05 -9.90
C ASP A 477 16.98 34.36 -9.18
N GLY A 478 16.73 34.71 -7.91
CA GLY A 478 15.66 34.15 -7.08
C GLY A 478 16.01 32.82 -6.40
N ARG A 479 17.22 32.29 -6.59
CA ARG A 479 17.67 31.06 -5.93
C ARG A 479 18.20 31.32 -4.52
N THR A 480 17.75 30.51 -3.56
CA THR A 480 17.98 30.78 -2.14
C THR A 480 18.82 29.73 -1.40
N MET A 481 19.22 28.64 -2.06
CA MET A 481 19.91 27.51 -1.41
C MET A 481 21.39 27.47 -1.81
N ARG A 482 22.29 27.75 -0.87
CA ARG A 482 23.73 27.55 -1.02
C ARG A 482 24.10 26.10 -0.72
N LEU A 483 24.88 25.50 -1.61
CA LEU A 483 25.40 24.14 -1.45
C LEU A 483 26.77 24.11 -0.72
N ARG A 484 27.39 25.27 -0.51
CA ARG A 484 28.79 25.45 -0.10
C ARG A 484 28.93 26.65 0.85
N LYS A 485 30.02 26.70 1.61
CA LYS A 485 30.26 27.77 2.58
C LYS A 485 30.54 29.10 1.89
N LYS A 486 30.28 30.22 2.60
CA LYS A 486 30.55 31.57 2.08
C LYS A 486 32.05 31.73 1.81
N GLY A 487 32.42 32.02 0.56
CA GLY A 487 33.81 32.20 0.14
C GLY A 487 34.45 30.99 -0.55
N GLU A 488 33.78 29.84 -0.59
CA GLU A 488 34.20 28.70 -1.41
C GLU A 488 33.81 28.92 -2.88
N ALA A 489 34.61 28.37 -3.79
CA ALA A 489 34.32 28.40 -5.22
C ALA A 489 32.96 27.73 -5.50
N VAL A 490 32.21 28.29 -6.45
CA VAL A 490 30.91 27.75 -6.87
C VAL A 490 31.03 27.23 -8.30
N PRO A 491 31.67 26.06 -8.50
CA PRO A 491 31.84 25.50 -9.85
C PRO A 491 30.50 25.21 -10.53
N PRO A 492 30.47 25.21 -11.88
CA PRO A 492 29.25 25.07 -12.66
C PRO A 492 28.36 23.89 -12.32
N ILE A 493 27.06 24.13 -12.17
CA ILE A 493 26.05 23.07 -12.04
C ILE A 493 25.03 23.23 -13.15
N VAL A 494 24.88 22.21 -14.00
CA VAL A 494 23.84 22.19 -15.04
C VAL A 494 23.07 20.89 -14.98
N THR A 495 21.75 20.94 -14.93
CA THR A 495 20.91 19.74 -15.03
C THR A 495 20.34 19.64 -16.43
N VAL A 496 20.49 18.49 -17.08
CA VAL A 496 19.96 18.21 -18.41
C VAL A 496 18.88 17.14 -18.28
N PHE A 497 17.66 17.45 -18.72
CA PHE A 497 16.59 16.48 -18.88
C PHE A 497 16.18 16.41 -20.35
N GLY A 498 15.98 15.22 -20.89
CA GLY A 498 15.49 15.06 -22.24
C GLY A 498 14.63 13.81 -22.38
N GLN A 499 13.61 13.91 -23.23
CA GLN A 499 12.85 12.74 -23.66
C GLN A 499 13.75 11.76 -24.40
N SER A 500 13.35 10.49 -24.48
CA SER A 500 14.12 9.50 -25.22
C SER A 500 14.29 9.93 -26.69
N GLY A 501 15.53 9.84 -27.19
CA GLY A 501 15.92 10.33 -28.52
C GLY A 501 16.16 11.85 -28.64
N ALA A 502 16.05 12.64 -27.56
CA ALA A 502 16.28 14.09 -27.62
C ALA A 502 17.76 14.51 -27.58
N GLY A 503 18.71 13.57 -27.40
CA GLY A 503 20.15 13.84 -27.45
C GLY A 503 20.83 14.14 -26.10
N ALA A 504 20.08 14.12 -25.00
CA ALA A 504 20.61 14.45 -23.66
C ALA A 504 21.80 13.59 -23.21
N SER A 505 21.85 12.31 -23.59
CA SER A 505 22.98 11.42 -23.27
C SER A 505 24.28 11.76 -24.00
N VAL A 506 24.21 12.55 -25.07
CA VAL A 506 25.36 12.99 -25.87
C VAL A 506 25.74 14.41 -25.48
N ILE A 507 24.75 15.31 -25.39
CA ILE A 507 24.95 16.71 -25.00
C ILE A 507 25.50 16.83 -23.57
N GLY A 508 25.03 16.00 -22.62
CA GLY A 508 25.47 16.05 -21.23
C GLY A 508 26.99 15.93 -21.04
N PRO A 509 27.63 14.86 -21.55
CA PRO A 509 29.09 14.71 -21.49
C PRO A 509 29.87 15.81 -22.23
N MET A 510 29.38 16.26 -23.39
CA MET A 510 30.01 17.34 -24.14
C MET A 510 29.99 18.65 -23.34
N LEU A 511 28.84 18.98 -22.74
CA LEU A 511 28.69 20.16 -21.89
C LEU A 511 29.56 20.09 -20.63
N ALA A 512 29.72 18.90 -20.04
CA ALA A 512 30.56 18.71 -18.87
C ALA A 512 32.03 19.07 -19.17
N ARG A 513 32.53 18.65 -20.34
CA ARG A 513 33.86 19.03 -20.83
C ARG A 513 33.98 20.54 -21.08
N GLU A 514 32.99 21.13 -21.74
CA GLU A 514 32.98 22.57 -22.07
C GLU A 514 32.97 23.46 -20.81
N LEU A 515 32.35 22.99 -19.72
CA LEU A 515 32.31 23.68 -18.45
C LEU A 515 33.41 23.25 -17.47
N ALA A 516 34.29 22.31 -17.87
CA ALA A 516 35.34 21.72 -17.04
C ALA A 516 34.83 21.18 -15.69
N VAL A 517 33.71 20.45 -15.71
CA VAL A 517 33.10 19.83 -14.54
C VAL A 517 32.76 18.35 -14.79
N PRO A 518 32.60 17.52 -13.75
CA PRO A 518 32.22 16.12 -13.89
C PRO A 518 30.87 15.92 -14.60
N TYR A 519 30.75 14.86 -15.41
CA TYR A 519 29.47 14.40 -15.93
C TYR A 519 28.84 13.37 -14.99
N VAL A 520 27.57 13.58 -14.65
CA VAL A 520 26.80 12.70 -13.79
C VAL A 520 25.69 12.07 -14.63
N GLY A 521 25.87 10.79 -14.95
CA GLY A 521 24.93 10.02 -15.76
C GLY A 521 23.61 9.69 -15.07
N GLN A 522 22.67 9.14 -15.84
CA GLN A 522 21.40 8.64 -15.30
C GLN A 522 21.64 7.46 -14.35
N LYS A 523 20.81 7.33 -13.30
CA LYS A 523 20.84 6.16 -12.39
C LYS A 523 20.34 4.88 -13.09
N PHE A 524 19.50 5.03 -14.11
CA PHE A 524 19.05 3.97 -15.00
C PHE A 524 19.35 4.40 -16.44
N SER A 525 20.19 3.66 -17.14
CA SER A 525 20.48 3.94 -18.54
C SER A 525 19.26 3.62 -19.42
N SER A 526 19.22 4.17 -20.64
CA SER A 526 18.16 3.81 -21.60
C SER A 526 18.27 2.32 -22.00
N GLU A 527 19.47 1.74 -21.92
CA GLU A 527 19.71 0.30 -22.11
C GLU A 527 19.09 -0.53 -20.99
N GLU A 528 19.32 -0.14 -19.74
CA GLU A 528 18.76 -0.83 -18.57
C GLU A 528 17.23 -0.73 -18.54
N LEU A 529 16.66 0.41 -18.94
CA LEU A 529 15.22 0.61 -19.09
C LEU A 529 14.64 -0.18 -20.27
N ALA A 530 15.39 -0.40 -21.35
CA ALA A 530 14.99 -1.21 -22.50
C ALA A 530 15.09 -2.72 -22.23
N LEU A 531 15.97 -3.12 -21.31
CA LEU A 531 16.13 -4.48 -20.80
C LEU A 531 15.12 -4.83 -19.69
N VAL A 532 14.41 -3.83 -19.12
CA VAL A 532 13.21 -4.10 -18.33
C VAL A 532 12.25 -4.83 -19.26
N ASP A 533 12.01 -6.09 -18.93
CA ASP A 533 11.27 -7.08 -19.70
C ASP A 533 10.18 -6.44 -20.59
N ARG A 534 10.41 -6.44 -21.91
CA ARG A 534 9.46 -5.88 -22.88
C ARG A 534 8.11 -6.60 -22.77
N GLU A 535 8.06 -7.85 -22.33
CA GLU A 535 6.80 -8.53 -22.01
C GLU A 535 6.14 -7.95 -20.75
N ALA A 536 6.87 -7.52 -19.72
CA ALA A 536 6.23 -6.81 -18.58
C ALA A 536 5.66 -5.42 -18.97
N LEU A 537 6.11 -4.85 -20.09
CA LEU A 537 5.66 -3.57 -20.64
C LEU A 537 4.61 -3.73 -21.76
N VAL A 538 4.61 -4.85 -22.48
CA VAL A 538 3.76 -5.13 -23.65
C VAL A 538 2.69 -6.19 -23.34
N SER A 539 2.93 -7.14 -22.43
CA SER A 539 1.96 -8.12 -21.91
C SER A 539 1.06 -7.50 -20.84
N ASP A 540 0.51 -6.34 -21.16
CA ASP A 540 -0.54 -5.74 -20.37
C ASP A 540 -1.88 -6.29 -20.89
N SER A 541 -2.03 -7.61 -20.78
CA SER A 541 -3.32 -8.26 -21.01
C SER A 541 -4.33 -7.56 -20.12
N GLY A 542 -5.57 -7.38 -20.57
CA GLY A 542 -6.61 -6.78 -19.72
C GLY A 542 -6.73 -7.48 -18.37
N PHE A 543 -6.33 -8.75 -18.33
CA PHE A 543 -6.21 -9.57 -17.13
C PHE A 543 -5.03 -9.18 -16.22
N ASP A 544 -3.85 -8.84 -16.71
CA ASP A 544 -2.70 -8.42 -15.87
C ASP A 544 -2.84 -6.99 -15.32
N ARG A 545 -3.49 -6.08 -16.07
CA ARG A 545 -3.93 -4.78 -15.52
C ARG A 545 -5.03 -4.95 -14.49
N TRP A 546 -5.97 -5.83 -14.76
CA TRP A 546 -7.01 -6.19 -13.81
C TRP A 546 -6.37 -6.82 -12.57
N LEU A 547 -5.44 -7.77 -12.72
CA LEU A 547 -4.74 -8.45 -11.63
C LEU A 547 -3.91 -7.46 -10.82
N ARG A 548 -3.17 -6.51 -11.42
CA ARG A 548 -2.50 -5.43 -10.69
C ARG A 548 -3.47 -4.48 -9.99
N SER A 549 -4.60 -4.17 -10.63
CA SER A 549 -5.66 -3.37 -9.99
C SER A 549 -6.31 -4.12 -8.82
N VAL A 550 -6.41 -5.45 -8.89
CA VAL A 550 -6.89 -6.34 -7.83
C VAL A 550 -5.80 -6.54 -6.77
N GLU A 551 -4.52 -6.61 -7.16
CA GLU A 551 -3.36 -6.71 -6.27
C GLU A 551 -3.23 -5.46 -5.40
N HIS A 552 -3.60 -4.29 -5.93
CA HIS A 552 -3.63 -3.02 -5.20
C HIS A 552 -4.97 -2.74 -4.48
N ALA A 553 -6.02 -3.55 -4.68
CA ALA A 553 -7.35 -3.16 -4.24
C ALA A 553 -8.23 -4.26 -3.63
N GLY A 554 -7.75 -5.49 -3.48
CA GLY A 554 -8.39 -6.51 -2.63
C GLY A 554 -8.12 -6.24 -1.14
N ALA A 555 -9.11 -6.39 -0.28
CA ALA A 555 -9.16 -5.72 1.03
C ALA A 555 -8.13 -6.15 2.12
N GLN A 556 -7.87 -5.17 3.01
CA GLN A 556 -7.15 -5.16 4.30
C GLN A 556 -5.61 -5.26 4.30
N ASP A 557 -4.97 -6.09 3.48
CA ASP A 557 -3.51 -6.20 3.49
C ASP A 557 -2.81 -5.49 2.33
N SER A 558 -3.41 -5.44 1.14
CA SER A 558 -2.94 -4.61 0.01
C SER A 558 -2.77 -3.15 0.41
N THR A 559 -3.64 -2.66 1.29
CA THR A 559 -3.66 -1.29 1.77
C THR A 559 -2.55 -0.99 2.77
N MET A 560 -2.14 -1.99 3.56
CA MET A 560 -0.92 -1.92 4.38
C MET A 560 0.33 -1.93 3.49
N ALA A 561 0.30 -2.67 2.38
CA ALA A 561 1.36 -2.64 1.37
C ALA A 561 1.44 -1.30 0.62
N LEU A 562 0.32 -0.61 0.38
CA LEU A 562 0.32 0.76 -0.15
C LEU A 562 1.07 1.72 0.78
N GLY A 563 0.80 1.68 2.09
CA GLY A 563 1.55 2.47 3.08
C GLY A 563 3.06 2.14 3.08
N ALA A 564 3.42 0.85 3.00
CA ALA A 564 4.82 0.43 2.90
C ALA A 564 5.48 0.83 1.56
N SER A 565 4.72 0.89 0.48
CA SER A 565 5.21 1.35 -0.83
C SER A 565 5.50 2.86 -0.83
N GLU A 566 4.68 3.64 -0.13
CA GLU A 566 4.92 5.08 0.04
C GLU A 566 6.17 5.34 0.91
N GLU A 567 6.41 4.55 1.96
CA GLU A 567 7.66 4.57 2.74
C GLU A 567 8.88 4.26 1.85
N GLN A 568 8.77 3.24 0.99
CA GLN A 568 9.87 2.86 0.10
C GLN A 568 10.15 3.92 -0.96
N ASN A 569 9.11 4.50 -1.57
CA ASN A 569 9.24 5.62 -2.49
C ASN A 569 9.95 6.80 -1.81
N PHE A 570 9.61 7.07 -0.55
CA PHE A 570 10.28 8.08 0.25
C PHE A 570 11.78 7.78 0.45
N GLN A 571 12.15 6.55 0.80
CA GLN A 571 13.56 6.15 0.95
C GLN A 571 14.35 6.33 -0.35
N VAL A 572 13.78 5.90 -1.48
CA VAL A 572 14.39 6.02 -2.81
C VAL A 572 14.59 7.49 -3.20
N ALA A 573 13.59 8.34 -2.98
CA ALA A 573 13.68 9.77 -3.25
C ALA A 573 14.72 10.46 -2.36
N ALA A 574 14.79 10.11 -1.07
CA ALA A 574 15.77 10.66 -0.13
C ALA A 574 17.21 10.24 -0.46
N GLU A 575 17.43 8.98 -0.84
CA GLU A 575 18.72 8.49 -1.31
C GLU A 575 19.13 9.18 -2.63
N ASN A 576 18.22 9.27 -3.61
CA ASN A 576 18.50 9.95 -4.87
C ASN A 576 18.87 11.43 -4.63
N THR A 577 18.15 12.11 -3.75
CA THR A 577 18.45 13.50 -3.36
C THR A 577 19.86 13.63 -2.79
N ARG A 578 20.24 12.77 -1.84
CA ARG A 578 21.61 12.76 -1.26
C ARG A 578 22.68 12.48 -2.32
N ASN A 579 22.44 11.52 -3.20
CA ASN A 579 23.41 11.17 -4.25
C ASN A 579 23.59 12.31 -5.24
N VAL A 580 22.50 12.94 -5.71
CA VAL A 580 22.58 14.09 -6.64
C VAL A 580 23.35 15.23 -5.99
N LEU A 581 23.06 15.56 -4.72
CA LEU A 581 23.78 16.60 -4.00
C LEU A 581 25.28 16.28 -3.87
N ALA A 582 25.63 15.03 -3.52
CA ALA A 582 27.02 14.57 -3.41
C ALA A 582 27.77 14.64 -4.74
N GLU A 583 27.13 14.21 -5.83
CA GLU A 583 27.70 14.19 -7.18
C GLU A 583 27.98 15.62 -7.70
N VAL A 584 27.19 16.63 -7.30
CA VAL A 584 27.41 18.03 -7.71
C VAL A 584 28.23 18.86 -6.71
N ALA A 585 28.77 18.24 -5.66
CA ALA A 585 29.53 18.94 -4.62
C ALA A 585 30.69 19.77 -5.20
N ASN A 586 31.33 19.30 -6.28
CA ASN A 586 32.41 19.99 -6.99
C ASN A 586 32.00 20.56 -8.35
N GLY A 587 30.70 20.82 -8.55
CA GLY A 587 30.15 21.16 -9.86
C GLY A 587 29.84 19.90 -10.64
N GLY A 588 29.02 20.02 -11.68
CA GLY A 588 28.73 18.89 -12.55
C GLY A 588 27.56 19.12 -13.48
N VAL A 589 27.54 18.33 -14.56
CA VAL A 589 26.41 18.23 -15.48
C VAL A 589 25.61 16.98 -15.14
N VAL A 590 24.41 17.16 -14.57
CA VAL A 590 23.53 16.08 -14.12
C VAL A 590 22.50 15.74 -15.17
N HIS A 591 22.58 14.54 -15.73
CA HIS A 591 21.59 14.04 -16.67
C HIS A 591 20.49 13.25 -15.95
N GLY A 592 19.26 13.79 -15.97
CA GLY A 592 18.09 13.15 -15.38
C GLY A 592 18.07 13.21 -13.85
N ARG A 593 17.75 12.07 -13.20
CA ARG A 593 17.74 11.89 -11.72
C ARG A 593 16.85 12.87 -10.94
N ASN A 594 15.84 13.45 -11.58
CA ASN A 594 15.06 14.57 -11.01
C ASN A 594 15.94 15.76 -10.56
N GLY A 595 17.12 15.92 -11.18
CA GLY A 595 18.08 16.96 -10.80
C GLY A 595 17.51 18.36 -10.86
N ALA A 596 16.68 18.67 -11.88
CA ALA A 596 16.02 19.97 -11.99
C ALA A 596 15.09 20.29 -10.81
N TYR A 597 14.45 19.27 -10.22
CA TYR A 597 13.64 19.44 -9.00
C TYR A 597 14.51 19.53 -7.75
N VAL A 598 15.46 18.60 -7.58
CA VAL A 598 16.36 18.54 -6.41
C VAL A 598 17.21 19.82 -6.28
N LEU A 599 17.68 20.36 -7.40
CA LEU A 599 18.58 21.51 -7.47
C LEU A 599 17.85 22.81 -7.82
N HIS A 600 16.51 22.83 -7.83
CA HIS A 600 15.71 23.98 -8.28
C HIS A 600 16.11 25.30 -7.59
N HIS A 601 16.35 25.24 -6.28
CA HIS A 601 16.74 26.39 -5.47
C HIS A 601 18.25 26.58 -5.32
N ALA A 602 19.07 25.71 -5.92
CA ALA A 602 20.52 25.70 -5.74
C ALA A 602 21.19 26.85 -6.51
N VAL A 603 21.83 27.76 -5.77
CA VAL A 603 22.60 28.86 -6.34
C VAL A 603 23.69 28.33 -7.26
N GLY A 604 23.83 28.92 -8.45
CA GLY A 604 24.81 28.48 -9.45
C GLY A 604 24.37 27.26 -10.26
N ALA A 605 23.11 26.86 -10.20
CA ALA A 605 22.56 25.82 -11.07
C ALA A 605 21.91 26.42 -12.33
N ILE A 606 21.83 25.69 -13.44
CA ILE A 606 20.91 25.97 -14.56
C ILE A 606 20.20 24.67 -14.94
N HIS A 607 18.90 24.76 -15.25
CA HIS A 607 18.07 23.61 -15.61
C HIS A 607 17.67 23.66 -17.08
N VAL A 608 18.12 22.68 -17.85
CA VAL A 608 17.90 22.61 -19.30
C VAL A 608 17.02 21.41 -19.64
N ARG A 609 16.01 21.66 -20.47
CA ARG A 609 15.20 20.62 -21.09
C ARG A 609 15.50 20.52 -22.59
N LEU A 610 15.74 19.30 -23.06
CA LEU A 610 15.98 18.99 -24.46
C LEU A 610 14.77 18.25 -25.04
N ILE A 611 14.23 18.79 -26.12
CA ILE A 611 13.08 18.23 -26.84
C ILE A 611 13.44 18.00 -28.30
N ALA A 612 12.71 17.12 -28.98
CA ALA A 612 12.79 16.97 -30.43
C ALA A 612 11.47 16.40 -30.98
N PRO A 613 11.11 16.68 -32.25
CA PRO A 613 9.95 16.09 -32.90
C PRO A 613 10.00 14.56 -32.81
N LYS A 614 8.84 13.93 -32.53
CA LYS A 614 8.75 12.46 -32.38
C LYS A 614 9.38 11.69 -33.56
N PRO A 615 9.18 12.06 -34.84
CA PRO A 615 9.83 11.37 -35.96
C PRO A 615 11.36 11.39 -35.86
N LYS A 616 11.95 12.53 -35.49
CA LYS A 616 13.41 12.66 -35.34
C LYS A 616 13.95 11.84 -34.17
N ARG A 617 13.18 11.75 -33.08
CA ARG A 617 13.53 10.93 -31.91
C ARG A 617 13.50 9.44 -32.25
N ILE A 618 12.50 9.00 -33.00
CA ILE A 618 12.40 7.62 -33.51
C ILE A 618 13.62 7.31 -34.40
N GLU A 619 13.92 8.17 -35.38
CA GLU A 619 15.08 8.03 -36.26
C GLU A 619 16.40 7.87 -35.49
N ARG A 620 16.61 8.69 -34.45
CA ARG A 620 17.80 8.61 -33.59
C ARG A 620 17.86 7.32 -32.78
N ILE A 621 16.73 6.83 -32.27
CA ILE A 621 16.65 5.56 -31.54
C ILE A 621 16.91 4.39 -32.51
N MET A 622 16.32 4.41 -33.71
CA MET A 622 16.58 3.41 -34.75
C MET A 622 18.07 3.35 -35.08
N HIS A 623 18.70 4.50 -35.32
CA HIS A 623 20.12 4.55 -35.69
C HIS A 623 21.03 4.09 -34.54
N ARG A 624 20.70 4.44 -33.30
CA ARG A 624 21.51 4.07 -32.13
C ARG A 624 21.43 2.59 -31.80
N TRP A 625 20.25 1.98 -31.97
CA TRP A 625 19.96 0.63 -31.48
C TRP A 625 19.78 -0.41 -32.59
N GLY A 626 19.83 0.00 -33.86
CA GLY A 626 19.54 -0.88 -35.00
C GLY A 626 18.10 -1.40 -35.03
N LEU A 627 17.16 -0.69 -34.37
CA LEU A 627 15.76 -1.13 -34.26
C LEU A 627 14.95 -0.74 -35.49
N ASN A 628 13.91 -1.52 -35.79
CA ASN A 628 12.92 -1.15 -36.79
C ASN A 628 11.99 -0.01 -36.29
N PRO A 629 11.26 0.70 -37.17
CA PRO A 629 10.44 1.85 -36.78
C PRO A 629 9.40 1.54 -35.71
N THR A 630 8.80 0.35 -35.76
CA THR A 630 7.75 -0.07 -34.81
C THR A 630 8.34 -0.31 -33.43
N GLU A 631 9.46 -1.02 -33.34
CA GLU A 631 10.19 -1.28 -32.10
C GLU A 631 10.74 0.00 -31.47
N ALA A 632 11.31 0.89 -32.30
CA ALA A 632 11.82 2.18 -31.85
C ALA A 632 10.71 3.08 -31.29
N THR A 633 9.52 3.05 -31.92
CA THR A 633 8.34 3.79 -31.43
C THR A 633 7.86 3.24 -30.09
N ALA A 634 7.73 1.92 -29.98
CA ALA A 634 7.29 1.27 -28.74
C ALA A 634 8.25 1.56 -27.57
N GLN A 635 9.56 1.49 -27.82
CA GLN A 635 10.57 1.80 -26.82
C GLN A 635 10.54 3.27 -26.40
N LEU A 636 10.43 4.21 -27.36
CA LEU A 636 10.33 5.64 -27.06
C LEU A 636 9.14 5.93 -26.13
N GLU A 637 7.97 5.38 -26.45
CA GLU A 637 6.75 5.59 -25.67
C GLU A 637 6.82 4.96 -24.28
N ALA A 638 7.47 3.81 -24.14
CA ALA A 638 7.69 3.16 -22.85
C ALA A 638 8.63 3.98 -21.97
N GLU A 639 9.80 4.39 -22.48
CA GLU A 639 10.79 5.15 -21.71
C GLU A 639 10.28 6.53 -21.27
N ASP A 640 9.62 7.28 -22.18
CA ASP A 640 9.08 8.59 -21.85
C ASP A 640 8.00 8.50 -20.75
N ARG A 641 7.14 7.47 -20.84
CA ARG A 641 6.10 7.22 -19.85
C ARG A 641 6.68 6.83 -18.50
N LEU A 642 7.58 5.84 -18.46
CA LEU A 642 8.25 5.39 -17.25
C LEU A 642 8.97 6.53 -16.52
N ARG A 643 9.69 7.40 -17.25
CA ARG A 643 10.39 8.54 -16.66
C ARG A 643 9.44 9.56 -16.04
N ALA A 644 8.34 9.87 -16.72
CA ALA A 644 7.33 10.79 -16.20
C ALA A 644 6.61 10.20 -14.98
N GLU A 645 6.24 8.91 -15.03
CA GLU A 645 5.59 8.21 -13.92
C GLU A 645 6.48 8.12 -12.69
N MET A 646 7.76 7.73 -12.83
CA MET A 646 8.71 7.71 -11.71
C MET A 646 8.83 9.08 -11.02
N SER A 647 8.88 10.15 -11.80
CA SER A 647 9.00 11.52 -11.27
C SER A 647 7.74 11.95 -10.51
N ARG A 648 6.55 11.62 -11.04
CA ARG A 648 5.27 11.88 -10.35
C ARG A 648 5.11 11.04 -9.08
N HIS A 649 5.55 9.78 -9.09
CA HIS A 649 5.43 8.90 -7.93
C HIS A 649 6.42 9.24 -6.81
N LEU A 650 7.68 9.53 -7.14
CA LEU A 650 8.72 9.77 -6.14
C LEU A 650 8.74 11.21 -5.61
N TYR A 651 8.43 12.19 -6.48
CA TYR A 651 8.60 13.61 -6.19
C TYR A 651 7.33 14.44 -6.38
N GLN A 652 6.22 13.83 -6.85
CA GLN A 652 4.94 14.52 -7.13
C GLN A 652 5.07 15.73 -8.05
N TRP A 653 5.99 15.66 -9.02
CA TRP A 653 6.17 16.70 -10.03
C TRP A 653 6.18 16.10 -11.45
N ASP A 654 5.85 16.92 -12.44
CA ASP A 654 5.92 16.52 -13.85
C ASP A 654 7.20 17.07 -14.50
N PRO A 655 8.15 16.22 -14.91
CA PRO A 655 9.39 16.66 -15.57
C PRO A 655 9.12 17.19 -16.99
N ASN A 656 7.90 17.09 -17.50
CA ASN A 656 7.51 17.68 -18.79
C ASN A 656 6.89 19.08 -18.67
N ASN A 657 6.79 19.63 -17.46
CA ASN A 657 6.33 21.00 -17.27
C ASN A 657 7.51 21.97 -17.47
N ASP A 658 7.38 22.83 -18.48
CA ASP A 658 8.43 23.79 -18.87
C ASP A 658 8.75 24.82 -17.79
N ALA A 659 7.82 25.09 -16.86
CA ALA A 659 8.00 26.08 -15.80
C ALA A 659 9.15 25.76 -14.82
N TYR A 660 9.69 24.53 -14.84
CA TYR A 660 10.81 24.11 -13.99
C TYR A 660 12.19 24.26 -14.64
N TYR A 661 12.24 24.68 -15.90
CA TYR A 661 13.48 24.76 -16.68
C TYR A 661 13.82 26.22 -17.02
N ASP A 662 15.09 26.58 -16.91
CA ASP A 662 15.60 27.88 -17.34
C ASP A 662 15.63 27.97 -18.87
N LEU A 663 15.85 26.83 -19.56
CA LEU A 663 16.00 26.78 -21.00
C LEU A 663 15.40 25.49 -21.58
N VAL A 664 14.58 25.61 -22.63
CA VAL A 664 14.03 24.48 -23.38
C VAL A 664 14.52 24.56 -24.83
N ILE A 665 15.27 23.56 -25.28
CA ILE A 665 15.91 23.57 -26.61
C ILE A 665 15.38 22.44 -27.47
N ASN A 666 14.98 22.78 -28.69
CA ASN A 666 14.63 21.79 -29.71
C ASN A 666 15.89 21.32 -30.45
N THR A 667 16.34 20.10 -30.15
CA THR A 667 17.53 19.50 -30.76
C THR A 667 17.25 18.91 -32.15
N GLY A 668 16.01 18.99 -32.65
CA GLY A 668 15.65 18.47 -33.98
C GLY A 668 16.15 19.33 -35.14
N SER A 669 16.50 20.60 -34.89
CA SER A 669 16.84 21.59 -35.91
C SER A 669 18.18 22.30 -35.69
N ILE A 670 18.96 21.88 -34.68
CA ILE A 670 20.20 22.52 -34.24
C ILE A 670 21.22 21.41 -33.90
N THR A 671 22.52 21.62 -34.17
CA THR A 671 23.54 20.60 -33.87
C THR A 671 23.83 20.50 -32.37
N TYR A 672 24.38 19.36 -31.92
CA TYR A 672 24.66 19.18 -30.49
C TYR A 672 25.74 20.14 -29.98
N GLU A 673 26.69 20.52 -30.82
CA GLU A 673 27.75 21.49 -30.52
C GLU A 673 27.14 22.87 -30.28
N GLN A 674 26.26 23.33 -31.17
CA GLN A 674 25.54 24.61 -31.01
C GLN A 674 24.66 24.63 -29.75
N VAL A 675 24.06 23.49 -29.40
CA VAL A 675 23.30 23.36 -28.15
C VAL A 675 24.21 23.47 -26.93
N VAL A 676 25.37 22.82 -26.95
CA VAL A 676 26.37 22.89 -25.86
C VAL A 676 26.89 24.32 -25.69
N GLU A 677 27.26 24.96 -26.79
CA GLU A 677 27.73 26.36 -26.82
C GLU A 677 26.68 27.31 -26.23
N ALA A 678 25.42 27.21 -26.67
CA ALA A 678 24.33 28.04 -26.16
C ALA A 678 24.10 27.86 -24.65
N ILE A 679 24.17 26.62 -24.15
CA ILE A 679 24.01 26.35 -22.71
C ILE A 679 25.21 26.89 -21.92
N ALA A 680 26.44 26.69 -22.42
CA ALA A 680 27.66 27.14 -21.76
C ALA A 680 27.76 28.67 -21.73
N GLU A 681 27.40 29.35 -22.82
CA GLU A 681 27.36 30.80 -22.92
C GLU A 681 26.32 31.39 -21.97
N LEU A 682 25.11 30.82 -21.94
CA LEU A 682 24.08 31.22 -20.97
C LEU A 682 24.58 31.06 -19.53
N TYR A 683 25.26 29.95 -19.22
CA TYR A 683 25.81 29.72 -17.88
C TYR A 683 26.85 30.77 -17.51
N ARG A 684 27.84 31.00 -18.38
CA ARG A 684 28.92 31.98 -18.17
C ARG A 684 28.39 33.40 -18.05
N SER A 685 27.34 33.74 -18.81
CA SER A 685 26.66 35.03 -18.74
C SER A 685 25.88 35.22 -17.44
N LYS A 686 25.18 34.18 -16.98
CA LYS A 686 24.36 34.22 -15.75
C LYS A 686 25.22 34.21 -14.48
N TYR A 687 26.35 33.52 -14.49
CA TYR A 687 27.27 33.38 -13.36
C TYR A 687 28.73 33.67 -13.75
N PRO A 688 29.08 34.93 -14.07
CA PRO A 688 30.42 35.31 -14.50
C PRO A 688 31.49 35.05 -13.42
N GLU A 689 31.11 35.03 -12.15
CA GLU A 689 31.96 34.72 -10.99
C GLU A 689 32.28 33.22 -10.82
N ASN A 690 31.59 32.32 -11.54
CA ASN A 690 31.69 30.86 -11.39
C ASN A 690 32.54 30.21 -12.51
N GLN A 691 33.53 30.92 -13.04
CA GLN A 691 34.41 30.40 -14.08
C GLN A 691 35.31 29.27 -13.55
N PRO A 692 35.61 28.25 -14.38
CA PRO A 692 36.34 27.07 -13.94
C PRO A 692 37.79 27.41 -13.54
N ASP A 693 38.28 26.71 -12.52
CA ASP A 693 39.71 26.68 -12.16
C ASP A 693 40.43 25.77 -13.18
N PRO A 694 41.39 26.30 -13.97
CA PRO A 694 42.07 25.53 -15.02
C PRO A 694 42.94 24.36 -14.49
N THR A 695 43.03 24.17 -13.17
CA THR A 695 43.81 23.10 -12.54
C THR A 695 43.04 21.81 -12.25
N VAL A 696 41.73 21.76 -12.51
CA VAL A 696 40.91 20.54 -12.32
C VAL A 696 41.15 19.55 -13.46
N ASP A 697 41.78 18.42 -13.17
CA ASP A 697 41.91 17.29 -14.10
C ASP A 697 40.53 16.66 -14.37
N THR A 698 39.99 16.86 -15.58
CA THR A 698 38.67 16.35 -15.97
C THR A 698 38.65 14.84 -16.23
N GLY A 699 39.80 14.18 -16.26
CA GLY A 699 39.95 12.80 -16.72
C GLY A 699 39.54 12.62 -18.19
N GLU A 700 40.11 11.64 -18.89
CA GLU A 700 39.59 11.23 -20.19
C GLU A 700 38.23 10.55 -20.00
N ILE A 701 37.13 11.33 -20.06
CA ILE A 701 35.78 10.79 -20.14
C ILE A 701 35.63 10.17 -21.53
N PRO A 702 35.44 8.85 -21.72
CA PRO A 702 35.25 8.29 -23.05
C PRO A 702 33.95 8.85 -23.64
N LEU A 703 34.00 9.44 -24.84
CA LEU A 703 32.77 9.67 -25.60
C LEU A 703 32.17 8.28 -25.88
N PRO A 704 30.85 8.08 -25.70
CA PRO A 704 30.23 6.89 -26.26
C PRO A 704 30.57 6.86 -27.75
N PRO A 705 30.96 5.71 -28.31
CA PRO A 705 31.40 5.64 -29.69
C PRO A 705 30.35 6.30 -30.60
N TYR A 706 30.78 7.31 -31.35
CA TYR A 706 30.04 7.71 -32.54
C TYR A 706 29.93 6.45 -33.40
N PRO A 707 28.74 6.05 -33.88
CA PRO A 707 28.70 5.03 -34.91
C PRO A 707 29.51 5.60 -36.06
N ALA A 708 30.67 5.00 -36.34
CA ALA A 708 31.34 5.21 -37.60
C ALA A 708 30.27 5.03 -38.68
N GLU A 709 30.20 5.99 -39.60
CA GLU A 709 29.35 5.88 -40.77
C GLU A 709 29.49 4.46 -41.30
N ALA A 710 28.39 3.71 -41.26
CA ALA A 710 28.31 2.47 -42.01
C ALA A 710 28.41 2.89 -43.47
N HIS A 711 29.63 3.03 -43.97
CA HIS A 711 29.93 2.92 -45.37
C HIS A 711 29.27 1.63 -45.81
N ARG A 712 28.12 1.77 -46.44
CA ARG A 712 27.53 0.72 -47.26
C ARG A 712 28.46 0.52 -48.45
N GLU A 713 29.55 -0.21 -48.25
CA GLU A 713 30.11 -1.03 -49.32
C GLU A 713 29.28 -2.32 -49.35
N GLY A 714 28.06 -2.19 -49.86
CA GLY A 714 27.23 -3.30 -50.30
C GLY A 714 26.85 -2.97 -51.73
N SER A 715 27.56 -3.56 -52.67
CA SER A 715 27.29 -3.53 -54.11
C SER A 715 25.81 -3.77 -54.42
N GLU A 716 25.30 -3.00 -55.38
CA GLU A 716 23.94 -3.04 -55.96
C GLU A 716 23.54 -4.38 -56.63
N GLU A 717 24.08 -5.54 -56.27
CA GLU A 717 23.86 -6.79 -57.01
C GLU A 717 22.97 -7.87 -56.35
N ASP A 718 22.57 -7.76 -55.08
CA ASP A 718 21.83 -8.83 -54.40
C ASP A 718 20.32 -8.55 -54.15
N VAL A 719 19.68 -7.65 -54.92
CA VAL A 719 18.23 -7.37 -54.81
C VAL A 719 17.39 -8.05 -55.90
N LEU A 720 17.93 -9.02 -56.64
CA LEU A 720 17.12 -9.89 -57.51
C LEU A 720 17.51 -11.37 -57.36
N LYS A 721 16.94 -12.02 -56.33
CA LYS A 721 16.58 -13.44 -56.33
C LYS A 721 15.55 -13.76 -55.26
#